data_AF-A0A2V2PK66-F1
#
_entry.id   AF-A0A2V2PK66-F1
#
_cell.length_a   1.000
_cell.length_b   1.000
_cell.length_c   1.000
_cell.angle_alpha   90.00
_cell.angle_beta   90.00
_cell.angle_gamma   90.00
#
_symmetry.space_group_name_H-M   'P 1'
#
loop_
_entity.id
_entity.type
_entity.pdbx_description
1 polymer ?
#
loop_
_entity_poly.entity_id
_entity_poly.type
_entity_poly.pdbx_seq_one_letter_code
_entity_poly.pdbx_strand_id
1 'polypeptide(L)'
;IVAGTPDGRTVTLPYPLCADCAPVPLGALALPGGSLPVLALHHRSVEARPADTDGTGGTLWSVTPDSSGGNDAAGTPYVPPVSYWHALRPRDEHGSAALRALTDSRAGELFKEVAAAVARHREASRAVEEYTGPSSRKMSEEAVARALPEVTDVRLLAGVTGLVRNAVDRAAAAVRYVTPPEPAEPVTPRNTARTQGMFFDHAPEHGDDTTLREATAFGSERLYGGWWGGGLRWTIVRQILGVNHVLGGEAAFGQPVPSTAPFTPVDGWQRDEFTVPAGSLSWTSLLGQLPELAYRAASSALSPEHRAGLLVLLDTLAAGPLADPAGTVRQVDLIEPYSGTPGQGRRGPVHRLGQVLRKGARTVVVIAERGRNINEDVARWLALDHDPTGVFGPVAGFTLDRERVLHEGMNPDRLTRLTALLREQGPAPWRPEAAEEFHAATGIGPLQAVALLSAAVAEPGADALALLGSKTRAFEAAQARLDALPGDERHALLRALLPTDPAELWTKGPDVEAAAEVWRERLGSLVRVPEELDLDLSGTTPGAVDLVLNAGSRNWLTHGTDVPDGTGRPALRRVGARGSVASALTALRTLAYTLPYGHPLRAHLPAGLAALRSRLADPALVLDLGLDWTEEGKPIGVPIRAALGLPESGGADADGLVRAGAALLLGPGHGYGNHEKLLICPAGLTGPDDPAFGLVEGTTASRAGGDFLALRALLEEETEALVSAGLPDGSAATGGTTPPEAATSSQGAPHPGHLPYYPAQDPTRAVPELVAEAAGSLGLSADAAALYLMLLTLPDPTDRNCVRWTEWKPARVKKARAELAATDLVVEAKRSRAGRTLFLPCGWIERNAPALPLETWKEGLYPVVGSVRTMPHLPLPALFAAAWARVRGGDAPAFEELDTRTSRKGRRR
;
A
#
# COMPACT_ATOMS: atom_id res chain seq x y z
N ILE A 1 13.34 1.78 22.93
CA ILE A 1 14.19 1.67 21.72
C ILE A 1 15.59 2.17 22.07
N VAL A 2 16.65 1.48 21.63
CA VAL A 2 18.05 1.83 21.95
C VAL A 2 18.81 2.15 20.66
N ALA A 3 19.57 3.25 20.62
CA ALA A 3 20.52 3.55 19.54
C ALA A 3 21.94 3.75 20.09
N GLY A 4 22.93 3.28 19.32
CA GLY A 4 24.35 3.58 19.56
C GLY A 4 24.75 4.88 18.88
N THR A 5 25.57 5.69 19.55
CA THR A 5 26.16 6.91 19.00
C THR A 5 27.53 6.65 18.38
N PRO A 6 28.01 7.49 17.43
CA PRO A 6 29.33 7.32 16.80
C PRO A 6 30.53 7.35 17.78
N ASP A 7 30.34 7.87 18.99
CA ASP A 7 31.33 7.90 20.07
C ASP A 7 31.23 6.69 21.03
N GLY A 8 30.43 5.66 20.69
CA GLY A 8 30.34 4.39 21.42
C GLY A 8 29.42 4.40 22.64
N ARG A 9 28.58 5.43 22.81
CA ARG A 9 27.57 5.50 23.88
C ARG A 9 26.24 4.94 23.38
N THR A 10 25.34 4.60 24.31
CA THR A 10 23.99 4.12 23.99
C THR A 10 22.95 5.02 24.64
N VAL A 11 21.86 5.27 23.91
CA VAL A 11 20.74 6.10 24.37
C VAL A 11 19.46 5.30 24.26
N THR A 12 18.62 5.36 25.31
CA THR A 12 17.38 4.59 25.43
C THR A 12 16.18 5.53 25.51
N LEU A 13 15.17 5.27 24.69
CA LEU A 13 13.85 5.93 24.75
C LEU A 13 12.77 4.93 25.23
N PRO A 14 11.91 5.30 26.21
CA PRO A 14 10.77 4.49 26.66
C PRO A 14 9.66 4.38 25.57
N TYR A 15 8.82 3.33 25.62
CA TYR A 15 7.83 2.92 24.60
C TYR A 15 6.45 2.61 25.23
N PRO A 16 5.25 2.93 24.65
CA PRO A 16 4.91 3.87 23.56
C PRO A 16 3.77 4.88 23.88
N LEU A 17 3.65 5.91 23.02
CA LEU A 17 2.39 6.58 22.66
C LEU A 17 2.22 6.38 21.13
N CYS A 18 1.23 5.60 20.72
CA CYS A 18 0.87 5.20 19.34
C CYS A 18 1.77 4.14 18.63
N ALA A 19 1.13 3.16 17.99
CA ALA A 19 1.76 2.00 17.32
C ALA A 19 2.33 2.29 15.91
N ASP A 20 1.91 3.37 15.27
CA ASP A 20 2.22 3.63 13.85
C ASP A 20 3.34 4.66 13.61
N CYS A 21 3.86 5.30 14.67
CA CYS A 21 4.82 6.42 14.56
C CYS A 21 5.92 6.32 15.62
N ALA A 22 6.63 5.20 15.70
CA ALA A 22 7.72 5.05 16.67
C ALA A 22 8.88 6.04 16.38
N PRO A 23 9.27 6.92 17.32
CA PRO A 23 10.42 7.79 17.13
C PRO A 23 11.73 6.96 17.10
N VAL A 24 12.57 7.20 16.10
CA VAL A 24 13.86 6.53 15.92
C VAL A 24 14.94 7.30 16.68
N PRO A 25 15.55 6.76 17.76
CA PRO A 25 16.63 7.44 18.45
C PRO A 25 17.83 7.64 17.52
N LEU A 26 18.35 8.87 17.48
CA LEU A 26 19.50 9.26 16.67
C LEU A 26 20.79 9.33 17.49
N GLY A 27 20.69 9.64 18.79
CA GLY A 27 21.85 9.78 19.68
C GLY A 27 21.73 10.95 20.64
N ALA A 28 22.79 11.23 21.39
CA ALA A 28 22.89 12.43 22.24
C ALA A 28 23.64 13.54 21.49
N LEU A 29 23.09 14.76 21.48
CA LEU A 29 23.74 15.92 20.85
C LEU A 29 24.62 16.65 21.87
N ALA A 30 25.94 16.66 21.66
CA ALA A 30 26.85 17.43 22.50
C ALA A 30 26.71 18.93 22.24
N LEU A 31 26.11 19.63 23.19
CA LEU A 31 25.98 21.09 23.18
C LEU A 31 27.06 21.74 24.06
N PRO A 32 27.43 23.01 23.77
CA PRO A 32 28.34 23.77 24.63
C PRO A 32 27.88 23.74 26.10
N GLY A 33 28.81 23.50 27.04
CA GLY A 33 28.50 23.44 28.48
C GLY A 33 28.14 22.06 29.01
N GLY A 34 28.29 21.01 28.19
CA GLY A 34 28.16 19.62 28.64
C GLY A 34 26.74 19.08 28.62
N SER A 35 25.78 19.82 28.05
CA SER A 35 24.41 19.32 27.85
C SER A 35 24.38 18.30 26.71
N LEU A 36 23.63 17.22 26.92
CA LEU A 36 23.55 16.05 26.04
C LEU A 36 22.09 15.63 25.79
N PRO A 37 21.22 16.49 25.21
CA PRO A 37 19.85 16.10 24.90
C PRO A 37 19.82 14.91 23.95
N VAL A 38 18.84 14.03 24.18
CA VAL A 38 18.57 12.88 23.34
C VAL A 38 17.80 13.32 22.10
N LEU A 39 18.35 13.05 20.92
CA LEU A 39 17.70 13.31 19.65
C LEU A 39 16.93 12.07 19.17
N ALA A 40 15.72 12.29 18.68
CA ALA A 40 14.91 11.25 18.05
C ALA A 40 14.31 11.78 16.75
N LEU A 41 14.38 10.98 15.68
CA LEU A 41 13.68 11.23 14.43
C LEU A 41 12.23 10.76 14.60
N HIS A 42 11.30 11.69 14.53
CA HIS A 42 9.88 11.43 14.52
C HIS A 42 9.31 11.96 13.20
N HIS A 43 8.93 11.04 12.31
CA HIS A 43 8.61 11.32 10.91
C HIS A 43 9.74 12.07 10.18
N ARG A 44 9.49 13.32 9.76
CA ARG A 44 10.47 14.20 9.08
C ARG A 44 11.15 15.17 10.04
N SER A 45 10.84 15.13 11.33
CA SER A 45 11.34 16.08 12.32
C SER A 45 12.25 15.41 13.32
N VAL A 46 13.29 16.13 13.74
CA VAL A 46 14.20 15.74 14.81
C VAL A 46 13.75 16.44 16.08
N GLU A 47 13.38 15.64 17.07
CA GLU A 47 12.97 16.08 18.39
C GLU A 47 14.12 15.93 19.38
N ALA A 48 14.36 16.95 20.19
CA ALA A 48 15.27 16.87 21.32
C ALA A 48 14.50 16.64 22.62
N ARG A 49 15.02 15.73 23.44
CA ARG A 49 14.45 15.34 24.73
C ARG A 49 15.51 15.46 25.82
N PRO A 50 15.12 15.66 27.08
CA PRO A 50 16.06 15.60 28.18
C PRO A 50 16.74 14.23 28.24
N ALA A 51 17.93 14.18 28.83
CA ALA A 51 18.69 12.94 29.01
C ALA A 51 18.20 12.09 30.19
N ASP A 52 17.15 12.53 30.89
CA ASP A 52 16.60 11.79 32.03
C ASP A 52 15.77 10.58 31.57
N THR A 53 15.92 9.49 32.30
CA THR A 53 15.38 8.16 31.96
C THR A 53 13.88 8.02 32.21
N ASP A 54 13.25 9.03 32.79
CA ASP A 54 11.92 8.92 33.37
C ASP A 54 10.82 9.32 32.38
N GLY A 55 11.20 9.89 31.21
CA GLY A 55 10.28 10.21 30.12
C GLY A 55 9.24 11.30 30.43
N THR A 56 9.31 11.92 31.61
CA THR A 56 8.35 12.91 32.12
C THR A 56 8.60 14.33 31.60
N GLY A 57 9.79 14.62 31.05
CA GLY A 57 10.17 15.96 30.60
C GLY A 57 9.68 16.40 29.22
N GLY A 58 8.98 15.54 28.47
CA GLY A 58 8.45 15.89 27.13
C GLY A 58 9.52 16.26 26.09
N THR A 59 9.10 16.87 24.98
CA THR A 59 9.99 17.34 23.90
C THR A 59 10.44 18.77 24.17
N LEU A 60 11.77 19.00 24.22
CA LEU A 60 12.39 20.31 24.44
C LEU A 60 12.21 21.23 23.23
N TRP A 61 12.46 20.71 22.02
CA TRP A 61 12.27 21.40 20.74
C TRP A 61 12.15 20.38 19.60
N SER A 62 11.57 20.79 18.47
CA SER A 62 11.42 19.95 17.28
C SER A 62 11.71 20.73 15.99
N VAL A 63 12.56 20.19 15.13
CA VAL A 63 12.94 20.84 13.86
C VAL A 63 12.92 19.86 12.70
N THR A 64 12.43 20.28 11.54
CA THR A 64 12.50 19.49 10.31
C THR A 64 13.82 19.79 9.58
N PRO A 65 14.74 18.82 9.41
CA PRO A 65 15.93 19.00 8.58
C PRO A 65 15.53 19.30 7.12
N ASP A 66 16.46 19.86 6.35
CA ASP A 66 16.24 20.24 4.95
C ASP A 66 15.13 21.28 4.76
N SER A 67 14.89 22.10 5.79
CA SER A 67 13.88 23.14 5.78
C SER A 67 14.35 24.36 6.58
N SER A 68 13.53 25.42 6.62
CA SER A 68 13.75 26.56 7.50
C SER A 68 13.49 26.25 8.99
N GLY A 69 13.04 25.03 9.33
CA GLY A 69 12.91 24.52 10.70
C GLY A 69 11.83 25.18 11.57
N GLY A 70 11.09 26.15 11.04
CA GLY A 70 9.99 26.81 11.75
C GLY A 70 10.44 27.72 12.91
N ASN A 71 9.54 27.97 13.87
CA ASN A 71 9.82 28.87 15.00
C ASN A 71 10.94 28.36 15.92
N ASP A 72 11.08 27.03 16.09
CA ASP A 72 12.12 26.41 16.90
C ASP A 72 13.53 26.56 16.28
N ALA A 73 13.59 26.96 14.99
CA ALA A 73 14.82 27.27 14.28
C ALA A 73 14.80 28.68 13.65
N ALA A 74 14.04 29.63 14.20
CA ALA A 74 13.82 30.96 13.59
C ALA A 74 15.11 31.76 13.28
N GLY A 75 16.22 31.44 13.98
CA GLY A 75 17.56 32.00 13.76
C GLY A 75 18.42 31.27 12.71
N THR A 76 17.91 30.19 12.14
CA THR A 76 18.63 29.28 11.24
C THR A 76 17.89 29.19 9.91
N PRO A 77 18.33 29.95 8.88
CA PRO A 77 17.62 30.01 7.59
C PRO A 77 17.46 28.64 6.90
N TYR A 78 18.33 27.69 7.23
CA TYR A 78 18.29 26.32 6.74
C TYR A 78 18.87 25.38 7.81
N VAL A 79 18.07 24.40 8.23
CA VAL A 79 18.48 23.34 9.14
C VAL A 79 19.13 22.24 8.30
N PRO A 80 20.45 22.01 8.41
CA PRO A 80 21.12 21.01 7.59
C PRO A 80 20.68 19.59 7.96
N PRO A 81 20.90 18.59 7.08
CA PRO A 81 20.70 17.19 7.42
C PRO A 81 21.44 16.80 8.70
N VAL A 82 20.88 15.86 9.46
CA VAL A 82 21.42 15.38 10.75
C VAL A 82 22.89 14.94 10.63
N SER A 83 23.26 14.38 9.49
CA SER A 83 24.64 13.96 9.19
C SER A 83 25.67 15.08 9.35
N TYR A 84 25.28 16.36 9.23
CA TYR A 84 26.17 17.52 9.38
C TYR A 84 26.16 18.15 10.78
N TRP A 85 25.34 17.66 11.71
CA TRP A 85 25.15 18.33 13.01
C TRP A 85 26.40 18.28 13.89
N HIS A 86 27.28 17.29 13.69
CA HIS A 86 28.59 17.21 14.35
C HIS A 86 29.53 18.39 13.98
N ALA A 87 29.29 19.06 12.85
CA ALA A 87 30.05 20.21 12.38
C ALA A 87 29.49 21.54 12.90
N LEU A 88 28.36 21.55 13.60
CA LEU A 88 27.77 22.78 14.15
C LEU A 88 28.71 23.39 15.19
N ARG A 89 28.78 24.73 15.17
CA ARG A 89 29.56 25.53 16.11
C ARG A 89 28.69 26.66 16.67
N PRO A 90 28.94 27.13 17.90
CA PRO A 90 28.28 28.32 18.42
C PRO A 90 28.48 29.49 17.46
N ARG A 91 27.39 30.17 17.11
CA ARG A 91 27.43 31.33 16.20
C ARG A 91 27.85 32.60 16.94
N ASP A 92 27.55 32.65 18.23
CA ASP A 92 27.94 33.68 19.20
C ASP A 92 28.29 32.98 20.52
N GLU A 93 29.58 32.90 20.84
CA GLU A 93 30.07 32.23 22.05
C GLU A 93 29.69 32.99 23.33
N HIS A 94 29.64 34.33 23.27
CA HIS A 94 29.28 35.18 24.40
C HIS A 94 27.79 35.06 24.71
N GLY A 95 26.93 35.20 23.68
CA GLY A 95 25.50 34.99 23.80
C GLY A 95 25.16 33.56 24.25
N SER A 96 25.88 32.55 23.74
CA SER A 96 25.74 31.16 24.20
C SER A 96 26.15 30.97 25.67
N ALA A 97 27.19 31.64 26.16
CA ALA A 97 27.57 31.61 27.57
C ALA A 97 26.49 32.27 28.45
N ALA A 98 25.94 33.42 28.03
CA ALA A 98 24.87 34.11 28.75
C ALA A 98 23.59 33.26 28.83
N LEU A 99 23.17 32.62 27.73
CA LEU A 99 22.00 31.73 27.71
C LEU A 99 22.18 30.50 28.59
N ARG A 100 23.40 29.98 28.73
CA ARG A 100 23.72 28.86 29.65
C ARG A 100 23.70 29.25 31.12
N ALA A 101 23.96 30.52 31.43
CA ALA A 101 23.89 31.08 32.78
C ALA A 101 22.50 31.64 33.13
N LEU A 102 21.50 31.47 32.26
CA LEU A 102 20.16 31.99 32.45
C LEU A 102 19.46 31.28 33.63
N THR A 103 18.98 32.04 34.59
CA THR A 103 18.23 31.52 35.75
C THR A 103 16.73 31.47 35.46
N ASP A 104 15.99 30.62 36.18
CA ASP A 104 14.53 30.53 36.05
C ASP A 104 13.83 31.87 36.29
N SER A 105 14.33 32.67 37.24
CA SER A 105 13.81 34.02 37.50
C SER A 105 13.93 34.91 36.26
N ARG A 106 15.10 34.90 35.61
CA ARG A 106 15.39 35.71 34.42
C ARG A 106 14.65 35.19 33.18
N ALA A 107 14.47 33.88 33.06
CA ALA A 107 13.62 33.26 32.04
C ALA A 107 12.13 33.64 32.23
N GLY A 108 11.65 33.72 33.47
CA GLY A 108 10.31 34.18 33.80
C GLY A 108 10.10 35.67 33.48
N GLU A 109 11.10 36.52 33.71
CA GLU A 109 11.08 37.93 33.28
C GLU A 109 11.03 38.07 31.75
N LEU A 110 11.88 37.31 31.04
CA LEU A 110 11.90 37.26 29.58
C LEU A 110 10.54 36.85 29.00
N PHE A 111 9.91 35.82 29.58
CA PHE A 111 8.58 35.38 29.22
C PHE A 111 7.53 36.48 29.42
N LYS A 112 7.54 37.18 30.56
CA LYS A 112 6.60 38.27 30.87
C LYS A 112 6.74 39.45 29.90
N GLU A 113 7.96 39.86 29.59
CA GLU A 113 8.24 40.95 28.65
C GLU A 113 7.72 40.63 27.24
N VAL A 114 7.94 39.40 26.76
CA VAL A 114 7.43 38.95 25.46
C VAL A 114 5.91 38.80 25.46
N ALA A 115 5.33 38.27 26.54
CA ALA A 115 3.88 38.18 26.70
C ALA A 115 3.21 39.57 26.66
N ALA A 116 3.80 40.56 27.36
CA ALA A 116 3.34 41.95 27.34
C ALA A 116 3.50 42.59 25.94
N ALA A 117 4.57 42.28 25.20
CA ALA A 117 4.73 42.74 23.83
C ALA A 117 3.66 42.15 22.88
N VAL A 118 3.36 40.85 23.01
CA VAL A 118 2.30 40.16 22.24
C VAL A 118 0.91 40.71 22.59
N ALA A 119 0.64 40.96 23.87
CA ALA A 119 -0.62 41.55 24.33
C ALA A 119 -0.83 42.96 23.77
N ARG A 120 0.17 43.85 23.89
CA ARG A 120 0.13 45.21 23.32
C ARG A 120 -0.12 45.21 21.82
N HIS A 121 0.52 44.30 21.07
CA HIS A 121 0.25 44.15 19.64
C HIS A 121 -1.20 43.71 19.37
N ARG A 122 -1.71 42.74 20.12
CA ARG A 122 -3.09 42.25 19.96
C ARG A 122 -4.12 43.34 20.28
N GLU A 123 -3.89 44.13 21.32
CA GLU A 123 -4.74 45.27 21.67
C GLU A 123 -4.72 46.35 20.59
N ALA A 124 -3.52 46.77 20.16
CA ALA A 124 -3.37 47.79 19.12
C ALA A 124 -3.95 47.34 17.77
N SER A 125 -3.79 46.07 17.41
CA SER A 125 -4.33 45.50 16.16
C SER A 125 -5.84 45.28 16.20
N ARG A 126 -6.47 45.19 17.39
CA ARG A 126 -7.94 45.08 17.53
C ARG A 126 -8.63 46.44 17.59
N ALA A 127 -7.89 47.48 17.99
CA ALA A 127 -8.43 48.84 18.10
C ALA A 127 -8.62 49.54 16.75
N VAL A 128 -8.09 49.00 15.66
CA VAL A 128 -8.13 49.59 14.31
C VAL A 128 -8.43 48.55 13.24
N GLU A 129 -9.06 48.99 12.15
CA GLU A 129 -9.44 48.13 11.01
C GLU A 129 -8.23 47.73 10.14
N GLU A 130 -7.19 48.59 10.08
CA GLU A 130 -5.92 48.32 9.42
C GLU A 130 -4.74 48.78 10.29
N TYR A 131 -3.90 47.85 10.74
CA TYR A 131 -2.78 48.12 11.64
C TYR A 131 -1.46 48.29 10.86
N THR A 132 -0.86 49.48 10.92
CA THR A 132 0.39 49.84 10.23
C THR A 132 1.63 49.89 11.16
N GLY A 133 1.49 49.43 12.41
CA GLY A 133 2.55 49.44 13.41
C GLY A 133 3.57 48.29 13.27
N PRO A 134 4.57 48.21 14.17
CA PRO A 134 5.53 47.12 14.17
C PRO A 134 4.83 45.77 14.37
N SER A 135 5.27 44.74 13.65
CA SER A 135 4.71 43.39 13.79
C SER A 135 4.94 42.85 15.20
N SER A 136 4.05 41.94 15.65
CA SER A 136 4.20 41.23 16.91
C SER A 136 5.59 40.60 17.05
N ARG A 137 6.16 40.09 15.95
CA ARG A 137 7.52 39.54 15.93
C ARG A 137 8.56 40.59 16.28
N LYS A 138 8.51 41.76 15.63
CA LYS A 138 9.46 42.85 15.87
C LYS A 138 9.37 43.38 17.31
N MET A 139 8.16 43.53 17.84
CA MET A 139 7.96 43.93 19.23
C MET A 139 8.48 42.89 20.24
N SER A 140 8.35 41.60 19.94
CA SER A 140 8.95 40.53 20.74
C SER A 140 10.47 40.50 20.64
N GLU A 141 11.05 40.71 19.45
CA GLU A 141 12.51 40.77 19.26
C GLU A 141 13.12 41.94 20.05
N GLU A 142 12.48 43.12 20.05
CA GLU A 142 12.86 44.28 20.88
C GLU A 142 12.74 43.99 22.39
N ALA A 143 11.72 43.23 22.81
CA ALA A 143 11.55 42.82 24.21
C ALA A 143 12.67 41.86 24.65
N VAL A 144 13.00 40.87 23.83
CA VAL A 144 14.09 39.91 24.10
C VAL A 144 15.45 40.62 24.13
N ALA A 145 15.71 41.54 23.20
CA ALA A 145 16.98 42.29 23.15
C ALA A 145 17.21 43.15 24.40
N ARG A 146 16.14 43.71 25.00
CA ARG A 146 16.24 44.46 26.25
C ARG A 146 16.48 43.56 27.47
N ALA A 147 15.88 42.38 27.49
CA ALA A 147 16.01 41.43 28.60
C ALA A 147 17.34 40.64 28.57
N LEU A 148 17.91 40.46 27.38
CA LEU A 148 19.17 39.75 27.14
C LEU A 148 20.14 40.61 26.29
N PRO A 149 20.67 41.72 26.84
CA PRO A 149 21.63 42.57 26.13
C PRO A 149 22.93 41.83 25.76
N GLU A 150 23.23 40.73 26.43
CA GLU A 150 24.39 39.87 26.16
C GLU A 150 24.25 39.06 24.86
N VAL A 151 23.02 38.92 24.32
CA VAL A 151 22.76 38.26 23.04
C VAL A 151 22.78 39.31 21.92
N THR A 152 23.93 39.48 21.29
CA THR A 152 24.15 40.54 20.30
C THR A 152 23.98 40.06 18.85
N ASP A 153 24.12 38.76 18.59
CA ASP A 153 23.91 38.20 17.26
C ASP A 153 22.41 38.19 16.88
N VAL A 154 22.10 38.81 15.75
CA VAL A 154 20.72 39.00 15.25
C VAL A 154 20.01 37.66 14.99
N ARG A 155 20.75 36.63 14.58
CA ARG A 155 20.18 35.30 14.31
C ARG A 155 19.91 34.55 15.60
N LEU A 156 20.81 34.63 16.57
CA LEU A 156 20.60 34.07 17.90
C LEU A 156 19.41 34.74 18.60
N LEU A 157 19.30 36.07 18.50
CA LEU A 157 18.17 36.85 19.01
C LEU A 157 16.83 36.41 18.38
N ALA A 158 16.80 36.20 17.06
CA ALA A 158 15.62 35.71 16.35
C ALA A 158 15.22 34.29 16.80
N GLY A 159 16.19 33.42 17.05
CA GLY A 159 15.96 32.07 17.59
C GLY A 159 15.38 32.08 19.00
N VAL A 160 15.98 32.84 19.92
CA VAL A 160 15.47 33.01 21.29
C VAL A 160 14.06 33.60 21.27
N THR A 161 13.81 34.59 20.41
CA THR A 161 12.48 35.19 20.26
C THR A 161 11.44 34.18 19.76
N GLY A 162 11.79 33.32 18.81
CA GLY A 162 10.92 32.24 18.35
C GLY A 162 10.51 31.29 19.48
N LEU A 163 11.47 30.85 20.28
CA LEU A 163 11.24 29.94 21.41
C LEU A 163 10.36 30.55 22.50
N VAL A 164 10.65 31.80 22.91
CA VAL A 164 9.85 32.47 23.95
C VAL A 164 8.42 32.74 23.46
N ARG A 165 8.23 33.12 22.19
CA ARG A 165 6.89 33.27 21.61
C ARG A 165 6.10 31.96 21.59
N ASN A 166 6.75 30.84 21.22
CA ASN A 166 6.13 29.52 21.29
C ASN A 166 5.70 29.18 22.73
N ALA A 167 6.52 29.52 23.74
CA ALA A 167 6.14 29.33 25.14
C ALA A 167 4.92 30.21 25.52
N VAL A 168 4.89 31.48 25.12
CA VAL A 168 3.74 32.38 25.36
C VAL A 168 2.47 31.85 24.71
N ASP A 169 2.55 31.36 23.47
CA ASP A 169 1.39 30.82 22.76
C ASP A 169 0.88 29.52 23.39
N ARG A 170 1.79 28.64 23.86
CA ARG A 170 1.42 27.43 24.61
C ARG A 170 0.79 27.76 25.96
N ALA A 171 1.32 28.72 26.70
CA ALA A 171 0.72 29.18 27.95
C ALA A 171 -0.67 29.79 27.71
N ALA A 172 -0.82 30.61 26.66
CA ALA A 172 -2.12 31.16 26.29
C ALA A 172 -3.11 30.06 25.86
N ALA A 173 -2.65 29.02 25.16
CA ALA A 173 -3.47 27.86 24.81
C ALA A 173 -3.87 27.05 26.04
N ALA A 174 -2.94 26.81 26.98
CA ALA A 174 -3.21 26.14 28.24
C ALA A 174 -4.22 26.92 29.09
N VAL A 175 -4.07 28.25 29.19
CA VAL A 175 -5.06 29.11 29.86
C VAL A 175 -6.41 28.99 29.17
N ARG A 176 -6.51 29.12 27.83
CA ARG A 176 -7.78 28.93 27.10
C ARG A 176 -8.40 27.55 27.31
N TYR A 177 -7.58 26.52 27.48
CA TYR A 177 -8.03 25.15 27.69
C TYR A 177 -8.54 24.93 29.12
N VAL A 178 -7.89 25.51 30.11
CA VAL A 178 -8.22 25.36 31.54
C VAL A 178 -9.31 26.34 31.98
N THR A 179 -9.39 27.53 31.38
CA THR A 179 -10.48 28.47 31.61
C THR A 179 -11.77 27.81 31.12
N PRO A 180 -12.74 27.54 32.01
CA PRO A 180 -14.05 27.05 31.59
C PRO A 180 -14.60 28.03 30.56
N PRO A 181 -15.14 27.57 29.42
CA PRO A 181 -15.82 28.48 28.51
C PRO A 181 -16.86 29.25 29.31
N GLU A 182 -16.87 30.58 29.20
CA GLU A 182 -18.00 31.35 29.73
C GLU A 182 -19.27 30.70 29.17
N PRO A 183 -20.30 30.47 29.99
CA PRO A 183 -21.55 29.90 29.50
C PRO A 183 -22.03 30.83 28.40
N ALA A 184 -21.89 30.38 27.15
CA ALA A 184 -22.46 31.05 26.02
C ALA A 184 -23.95 31.18 26.33
N GLU A 185 -24.46 32.41 26.38
CA GLU A 185 -25.89 32.64 26.29
C GLU A 185 -26.43 31.74 25.17
N PRO A 186 -27.59 31.08 25.35
CA PRO A 186 -28.09 30.11 24.38
C PRO A 186 -28.42 30.83 23.07
N VAL A 187 -27.42 30.97 22.19
CA VAL A 187 -27.62 31.45 20.84
C VAL A 187 -28.27 30.30 20.11
N THR A 188 -29.49 30.53 19.64
CA THR A 188 -30.28 29.58 18.83
C THR A 188 -29.41 28.74 17.88
N PRO A 189 -29.65 27.41 17.75
CA PRO A 189 -28.75 26.46 17.06
C PRO A 189 -28.29 26.86 15.65
N ARG A 190 -29.08 27.69 14.95
CA ARG A 190 -28.75 28.25 13.62
C ARG A 190 -27.50 29.14 13.59
N ASN A 191 -27.18 29.90 14.64
CA ASN A 191 -25.99 30.76 14.63
C ASN A 191 -24.69 29.99 14.94
N THR A 192 -24.78 28.88 15.67
CA THR A 192 -23.64 28.00 15.94
C THR A 192 -23.26 27.19 14.70
N ALA A 193 -24.26 26.68 13.95
CA ALA A 193 -24.04 25.99 12.66
C ALA A 193 -23.38 26.89 11.60
N ARG A 194 -23.66 28.20 11.62
CA ARG A 194 -23.01 29.19 10.73
C ARG A 194 -21.51 29.36 10.97
N THR A 195 -21.05 29.05 12.18
CA THR A 195 -19.63 29.15 12.55
C THR A 195 -18.94 27.80 12.55
N GLN A 196 -19.63 26.74 13.00
CA GLN A 196 -19.04 25.41 13.22
C GLN A 196 -19.41 24.38 12.12
N GLY A 197 -20.32 24.71 11.20
CA GLY A 197 -20.81 23.83 10.14
C GLY A 197 -22.16 23.19 10.45
N MET A 198 -22.87 22.71 9.41
CA MET A 198 -24.12 21.95 9.60
C MET A 198 -23.84 20.67 10.40
N PHE A 199 -24.78 20.29 11.28
CA PHE A 199 -24.71 19.08 12.09
C PHE A 199 -23.43 18.96 12.94
N PHE A 200 -22.83 20.09 13.35
CA PHE A 200 -21.58 20.09 14.14
C PHE A 200 -21.71 19.34 15.49
N ASP A 201 -22.91 19.32 16.05
CA ASP A 201 -23.30 18.68 17.30
C ASP A 201 -23.62 17.19 17.12
N HIS A 202 -23.79 16.73 15.88
CA HIS A 202 -24.01 15.32 15.57
C HIS A 202 -22.68 14.56 15.66
N ALA A 203 -22.48 13.90 16.80
CA ALA A 203 -21.31 13.09 17.12
C ALA A 203 -21.74 11.76 17.76
N PRO A 204 -22.44 10.88 17.02
CA PRO A 204 -22.87 9.59 17.55
C PRO A 204 -21.67 8.72 17.93
N GLU A 205 -21.83 7.94 18.99
CA GLU A 205 -20.85 6.96 19.43
C GLU A 205 -20.55 5.98 18.27
N HIS A 206 -19.27 5.63 18.07
CA HIS A 206 -18.77 4.79 16.97
C HIS A 206 -19.03 5.32 15.54
N GLY A 207 -19.59 6.52 15.38
CA GLY A 207 -19.81 7.16 14.09
C GLY A 207 -18.65 8.02 13.58
N ASP A 208 -17.46 7.89 14.17
CA ASP A 208 -16.28 8.64 13.74
C ASP A 208 -15.65 8.06 12.45
N ASP A 209 -14.92 8.90 11.73
CA ASP A 209 -14.35 8.61 10.42
C ASP A 209 -13.36 7.43 10.46
N THR A 210 -12.71 7.15 11.59
CA THR A 210 -11.76 6.02 11.74
C THR A 210 -12.52 4.71 11.84
N THR A 211 -13.50 4.66 12.75
CA THR A 211 -14.37 3.49 12.94
C THR A 211 -15.12 3.16 11.66
N LEU A 212 -15.69 4.15 10.96
CA LEU A 212 -16.38 3.93 9.69
C LEU A 212 -15.46 3.44 8.58
N ARG A 213 -14.22 3.96 8.49
CA ARG A 213 -13.23 3.51 7.51
C ARG A 213 -12.89 2.03 7.68
N GLU A 214 -12.78 1.56 8.92
CA GLU A 214 -12.46 0.17 9.23
C GLU A 214 -13.69 -0.73 9.05
N ALA A 215 -14.85 -0.29 9.53
CA ALA A 215 -16.09 -1.04 9.44
C ALA A 215 -16.54 -1.28 7.99
N THR A 216 -16.25 -0.34 7.08
CA THR A 216 -16.59 -0.44 5.65
C THR A 216 -15.51 -1.10 4.78
N ALA A 217 -14.38 -1.54 5.35
CA ALA A 217 -13.24 -2.04 4.57
C ALA A 217 -13.46 -3.47 4.02
N PHE A 218 -13.54 -3.63 2.69
CA PHE A 218 -13.51 -4.92 2.00
C PHE A 218 -12.07 -5.23 1.55
N GLY A 219 -11.27 -5.78 2.45
CA GLY A 219 -9.85 -6.03 2.19
C GLY A 219 -9.08 -4.73 1.92
N SER A 220 -8.53 -4.58 0.72
CA SER A 220 -7.83 -3.35 0.30
C SER A 220 -8.76 -2.19 -0.08
N GLU A 221 -10.04 -2.47 -0.35
CA GLU A 221 -11.05 -1.45 -0.65
C GLU A 221 -11.57 -0.85 0.65
N ARG A 222 -11.22 0.40 0.91
CA ARG A 222 -11.62 1.14 2.11
C ARG A 222 -11.89 2.58 1.77
N LEU A 223 -12.63 3.26 2.65
CA LEU A 223 -12.77 4.71 2.58
C LEU A 223 -11.39 5.37 2.54
N TYR A 224 -11.09 6.04 1.43
CA TYR A 224 -9.82 6.75 1.26
C TYR A 224 -9.92 8.14 1.88
N GLY A 225 -8.91 8.47 2.68
CA GLY A 225 -8.76 9.77 3.32
C GLY A 225 -7.33 10.29 3.27
N GLY A 226 -7.21 11.61 3.39
CA GLY A 226 -5.90 12.26 3.47
C GLY A 226 -5.10 11.68 4.63
N TRP A 227 -3.88 11.23 4.35
CA TRP A 227 -2.93 10.62 5.29
C TRP A 227 -2.53 11.55 6.46
N TRP A 228 -3.04 12.80 6.47
CA TRP A 228 -2.74 13.86 7.43
C TRP A 228 -3.96 14.14 8.31
N GLY A 229 -3.95 13.60 9.53
CA GLY A 229 -4.89 14.00 10.59
C GLY A 229 -5.95 12.95 10.94
N GLY A 230 -5.52 11.77 11.38
CA GLY A 230 -6.39 10.80 12.07
C GLY A 230 -6.68 11.28 13.49
N GLY A 231 -7.85 11.88 13.68
CA GLY A 231 -8.45 12.13 14.99
C GLY A 231 -9.94 11.82 14.93
N LEU A 232 -10.60 11.63 16.08
CA LEU A 232 -12.05 11.44 16.18
C LEU A 232 -12.77 12.63 15.52
N ARG A 233 -13.23 12.42 14.30
CA ARG A 233 -13.98 13.38 13.49
C ARG A 233 -15.20 12.66 12.97
N TRP A 234 -16.32 13.38 12.83
CA TRP A 234 -17.58 12.86 12.31
C TRP A 234 -17.87 13.47 10.93
N THR A 235 -16.83 13.68 10.12
CA THR A 235 -16.91 14.43 8.87
C THR A 235 -17.82 13.73 7.88
N ILE A 236 -17.72 12.39 7.79
CA ILE A 236 -18.50 11.57 6.85
C ILE A 236 -19.98 11.65 7.19
N VAL A 237 -20.35 11.33 8.43
CA VAL A 237 -21.76 11.32 8.87
C VAL A 237 -22.38 12.70 8.67
N ARG A 238 -21.70 13.77 9.08
CA ARG A 238 -22.20 15.15 8.94
C ARG A 238 -22.33 15.58 7.49
N GLN A 239 -21.38 15.20 6.63
CA GLN A 239 -21.45 15.51 5.20
C GLN A 239 -22.61 14.76 4.53
N ILE A 240 -22.83 13.48 4.85
CA ILE A 240 -23.97 12.71 4.31
C ILE A 240 -25.30 13.33 4.77
N LEU A 241 -25.44 13.67 6.05
CA LEU A 241 -26.63 14.37 6.56
C LEU A 241 -26.84 15.71 5.84
N GLY A 242 -25.77 16.49 5.65
CA GLY A 242 -25.78 17.74 4.89
C GLY A 242 -26.26 17.56 3.46
N VAL A 243 -25.74 16.54 2.76
CA VAL A 243 -26.15 16.20 1.39
C VAL A 243 -27.60 15.74 1.36
N ASN A 244 -28.00 14.76 2.18
CA ASN A 244 -29.38 14.27 2.24
C ASN A 244 -30.38 15.41 2.50
N HIS A 245 -30.04 16.34 3.41
CA HIS A 245 -30.85 17.52 3.69
C HIS A 245 -31.08 18.39 2.45
N VAL A 246 -30.01 18.75 1.72
CA VAL A 246 -30.14 19.65 0.56
C VAL A 246 -30.71 18.97 -0.68
N LEU A 247 -30.45 17.66 -0.85
CA LEU A 247 -31.05 16.84 -1.90
C LEU A 247 -32.55 16.63 -1.65
N GLY A 248 -32.99 16.64 -0.39
CA GLY A 248 -34.39 16.65 0.01
C GLY A 248 -35.13 17.97 -0.27
N GLY A 249 -34.44 18.99 -0.80
CA GLY A 249 -35.01 20.27 -1.21
C GLY A 249 -34.81 21.42 -0.22
N GLU A 250 -34.28 21.15 0.97
CA GLU A 250 -34.02 22.17 1.99
C GLU A 250 -32.75 22.98 1.69
N ALA A 251 -32.68 24.23 2.17
CA ALA A 251 -31.53 25.11 1.94
C ALA A 251 -30.35 24.77 2.85
N ALA A 252 -29.12 24.88 2.34
CA ALA A 252 -27.93 24.76 3.17
C ALA A 252 -27.91 25.86 4.26
N PHE A 253 -27.42 25.52 5.46
CA PHE A 253 -27.39 26.43 6.62
C PHE A 253 -26.05 26.43 7.40
N GLY A 254 -25.00 25.88 6.79
CA GLY A 254 -23.67 25.80 7.39
C GLY A 254 -22.91 27.13 7.32
N GLN A 255 -21.62 27.04 7.03
CA GLN A 255 -20.78 28.23 6.91
C GLN A 255 -21.13 29.02 5.65
N PRO A 256 -20.99 30.36 5.65
CA PRO A 256 -21.08 31.16 4.44
C PRO A 256 -20.06 30.68 3.41
N VAL A 257 -20.40 30.75 2.13
CA VAL A 257 -19.49 30.34 1.05
C VAL A 257 -18.16 31.11 1.16
N PRO A 258 -16.99 30.44 1.27
CA PRO A 258 -15.70 31.10 1.51
C PRO A 258 -15.16 31.95 0.34
N SER A 259 -15.91 32.06 -0.76
CA SER A 259 -15.45 32.71 -1.98
C SER A 259 -15.82 34.20 -1.99
N THR A 260 -14.82 35.04 -2.22
CA THR A 260 -14.97 36.49 -2.46
C THR A 260 -15.40 36.81 -3.90
N ALA A 261 -15.43 35.82 -4.79
CA ALA A 261 -15.88 35.99 -6.17
C ALA A 261 -17.42 35.87 -6.23
N PRO A 262 -18.14 36.85 -6.82
CA PRO A 262 -19.58 36.77 -6.97
C PRO A 262 -19.95 35.61 -7.89
N PHE A 263 -20.87 34.74 -7.44
CA PHE A 263 -21.51 33.76 -8.32
C PHE A 263 -22.54 34.51 -9.16
N THR A 264 -22.38 34.48 -10.49
CA THR A 264 -23.36 35.05 -11.40
C THR A 264 -24.32 33.95 -11.80
N PRO A 265 -25.64 34.07 -11.53
CA PRO A 265 -26.63 33.13 -12.03
C PRO A 265 -26.56 33.03 -13.56
N VAL A 266 -26.48 31.82 -14.09
CA VAL A 266 -26.47 31.53 -15.54
C VAL A 266 -27.51 30.44 -15.81
N ASP A 267 -28.29 30.55 -16.88
CA ASP A 267 -29.25 29.53 -17.34
C ASP A 267 -30.20 28.97 -16.26
N GLY A 268 -30.63 29.85 -15.34
CA GLY A 268 -31.52 29.51 -14.23
C GLY A 268 -30.84 28.84 -13.03
N TRP A 269 -29.51 28.72 -13.04
CA TRP A 269 -28.75 28.21 -11.90
C TRP A 269 -28.62 29.25 -10.79
N GLN A 270 -28.88 28.82 -9.57
CA GLN A 270 -28.69 29.57 -8.34
C GLN A 270 -27.68 28.85 -7.44
N ARG A 271 -27.07 29.57 -6.51
CA ARG A 271 -26.15 29.02 -5.51
C ARG A 271 -26.70 29.35 -4.13
N ASP A 272 -26.74 28.37 -3.24
CA ASP A 272 -27.09 28.61 -1.84
C ASP A 272 -26.06 29.55 -1.19
N GLU A 273 -26.50 30.37 -0.23
CA GLU A 273 -25.63 31.31 0.49
C GLU A 273 -24.64 30.60 1.43
N PHE A 274 -25.03 29.42 1.92
CA PHE A 274 -24.29 28.62 2.87
C PHE A 274 -23.86 27.28 2.25
N THR A 275 -22.91 26.62 2.89
CA THR A 275 -22.35 25.35 2.43
C THR A 275 -22.82 24.17 3.28
N VAL A 276 -22.78 22.97 2.68
CA VAL A 276 -22.80 21.71 3.43
C VAL A 276 -21.40 21.42 4.02
N PRO A 277 -21.28 20.51 5.01
CA PRO A 277 -19.98 20.15 5.58
C PRO A 277 -18.99 19.70 4.50
N ALA A 278 -17.80 20.31 4.49
CA ALA A 278 -16.73 20.00 3.56
C ALA A 278 -15.74 19.01 4.17
N GLY A 279 -15.29 18.03 3.38
CA GLY A 279 -14.32 17.02 3.80
C GLY A 279 -13.64 16.37 2.60
N SER A 280 -12.43 15.87 2.78
CA SER A 280 -11.64 15.20 1.73
C SER A 280 -11.84 13.68 1.68
N LEU A 281 -12.77 13.14 2.45
CA LEU A 281 -13.04 11.70 2.53
C LEU A 281 -14.08 11.29 1.49
N SER A 282 -13.72 10.38 0.59
CA SER A 282 -14.58 9.98 -0.54
C SER A 282 -15.50 8.82 -0.14
N TRP A 283 -16.58 9.10 0.60
CA TRP A 283 -17.60 8.10 0.96
C TRP A 283 -18.54 7.71 -0.17
N THR A 284 -18.55 8.45 -1.28
CA THR A 284 -19.44 8.20 -2.43
C THR A 284 -19.23 6.86 -3.13
N SER A 285 -18.08 6.20 -2.93
CA SER A 285 -17.88 4.83 -3.41
C SER A 285 -18.82 3.83 -2.74
N LEU A 286 -19.27 4.11 -1.50
CA LEU A 286 -20.16 3.24 -0.73
C LEU A 286 -21.61 3.23 -1.22
N LEU A 287 -22.03 4.22 -2.02
CA LEU A 287 -23.43 4.35 -2.46
C LEU A 287 -23.89 3.15 -3.28
N GLY A 288 -22.99 2.50 -4.03
CA GLY A 288 -23.29 1.27 -4.76
C GLY A 288 -23.13 -0.02 -3.93
N GLN A 289 -22.82 0.10 -2.64
CA GLN A 289 -22.42 -1.02 -1.76
C GLN A 289 -23.38 -1.21 -0.57
N LEU A 290 -24.58 -0.61 -0.61
CA LEU A 290 -25.52 -0.62 0.52
C LEU A 290 -25.98 -2.03 0.93
N PRO A 291 -26.39 -2.93 0.02
CA PRO A 291 -26.68 -4.33 0.34
C PRO A 291 -25.53 -5.08 1.01
N GLU A 292 -24.32 -4.87 0.54
CA GLU A 292 -23.09 -5.50 1.01
C GLU A 292 -22.76 -5.03 2.44
N LEU A 293 -22.87 -3.72 2.68
CA LEU A 293 -22.69 -3.12 4.01
C LEU A 293 -23.78 -3.56 5.00
N ALA A 294 -25.02 -3.68 4.53
CA ALA A 294 -26.15 -4.20 5.30
C ALA A 294 -25.93 -5.66 5.72
N TYR A 295 -25.53 -6.54 4.80
CA TYR A 295 -25.17 -7.91 5.12
C TYR A 295 -24.01 -7.98 6.12
N ARG A 296 -22.98 -7.16 5.92
CA ARG A 296 -21.86 -7.05 6.84
C ARG A 296 -22.28 -6.60 8.24
N ALA A 297 -23.16 -5.63 8.37
CA ALA A 297 -23.68 -5.18 9.66
C ALA A 297 -24.41 -6.32 10.41
N ALA A 298 -24.92 -7.33 9.70
CA ALA A 298 -25.52 -8.52 10.30
C ALA A 298 -24.52 -9.64 10.66
N SER A 299 -23.31 -9.65 10.08
CA SER A 299 -22.31 -10.70 10.32
C SER A 299 -21.89 -10.79 11.79
N SER A 300 -21.84 -11.99 12.35
CA SER A 300 -21.33 -12.25 13.70
C SER A 300 -19.80 -12.11 13.83
N ALA A 301 -19.08 -12.06 12.70
CA ALA A 301 -17.63 -11.84 12.69
C ALA A 301 -17.22 -10.38 12.87
N LEU A 302 -18.18 -9.45 12.75
CA LEU A 302 -17.93 -8.02 12.92
C LEU A 302 -17.94 -7.63 14.41
N SER A 303 -16.97 -6.81 14.82
CA SER A 303 -16.89 -6.28 16.19
C SER A 303 -18.15 -5.48 16.56
N PRO A 304 -18.56 -5.44 17.85
CA PRO A 304 -19.71 -4.64 18.28
C PRO A 304 -19.58 -3.15 17.95
N GLU A 305 -18.37 -2.60 18.08
CA GLU A 305 -18.05 -1.21 17.76
C GLU A 305 -18.22 -0.91 16.26
N HIS A 306 -17.61 -1.72 15.39
CA HIS A 306 -17.77 -1.54 13.94
C HIS A 306 -19.21 -1.76 13.49
N ARG A 307 -19.94 -2.68 14.13
CA ARG A 307 -21.38 -2.87 13.88
C ARG A 307 -22.20 -1.64 14.24
N ALA A 308 -21.97 -1.06 15.43
CA ALA A 308 -22.63 0.18 15.84
C ALA A 308 -22.34 1.32 14.86
N GLY A 309 -21.09 1.45 14.41
CA GLY A 309 -20.70 2.40 13.37
C GLY A 309 -21.43 2.18 12.04
N LEU A 310 -21.53 0.92 11.55
CA LEU A 310 -22.29 0.63 10.34
C LEU A 310 -23.78 0.95 10.48
N LEU A 311 -24.40 0.69 11.64
CA LEU A 311 -25.79 1.06 11.88
C LEU A 311 -26.00 2.58 11.81
N VAL A 312 -25.09 3.37 12.39
CA VAL A 312 -25.10 4.83 12.27
C VAL A 312 -25.00 5.27 10.81
N LEU A 313 -24.08 4.67 10.05
CA LEU A 313 -23.88 5.01 8.64
C LEU A 313 -25.10 4.66 7.78
N LEU A 314 -25.68 3.47 7.97
CA LEU A 314 -26.84 3.00 7.23
C LEU A 314 -28.07 3.88 7.50
N ASP A 315 -28.33 4.21 8.77
CA ASP A 315 -29.41 5.14 9.13
C ASP A 315 -29.19 6.55 8.55
N THR A 316 -27.93 7.00 8.53
CA THR A 316 -27.55 8.31 7.97
C THR A 316 -27.80 8.36 6.47
N LEU A 317 -27.50 7.28 5.74
CA LEU A 317 -27.79 7.16 4.31
C LEU A 317 -29.30 7.04 4.05
N ALA A 318 -30.04 6.34 4.92
CA ALA A 318 -31.50 6.18 4.88
C ALA A 318 -32.28 7.48 5.11
N ALA A 319 -31.66 8.52 5.67
CA ALA A 319 -32.31 9.79 5.97
C ALA A 319 -32.73 10.63 4.74
N GLY A 320 -32.38 10.20 3.53
CA GLY A 320 -32.71 10.93 2.30
C GLY A 320 -32.54 10.08 1.03
N PRO A 321 -32.48 10.72 -0.15
CA PRO A 321 -32.53 10.02 -1.45
C PRO A 321 -31.26 9.20 -1.77
N LEU A 322 -30.24 9.24 -0.92
CA LEU A 322 -29.00 8.49 -1.13
C LEU A 322 -29.13 6.98 -0.87
N ALA A 323 -30.11 6.53 -0.07
CA ALA A 323 -30.30 5.10 0.19
C ALA A 323 -30.87 4.34 -1.00
N ASP A 324 -31.76 4.98 -1.77
CA ASP A 324 -32.33 4.45 -3.00
C ASP A 324 -32.29 5.53 -4.08
N PRO A 325 -31.12 5.70 -4.74
CA PRO A 325 -30.96 6.75 -5.73
C PRO A 325 -31.82 6.51 -6.97
N ALA A 326 -32.22 5.27 -7.28
CA ALA A 326 -33.15 4.90 -8.36
C ALA A 326 -32.91 5.61 -9.72
N GLY A 327 -31.65 5.93 -10.06
CA GLY A 327 -31.29 6.67 -11.27
C GLY A 327 -31.50 8.20 -11.22
N THR A 328 -31.96 8.74 -10.09
CA THR A 328 -32.17 10.18 -9.86
C THR A 328 -30.92 10.91 -9.34
N VAL A 329 -29.91 10.17 -8.88
CA VAL A 329 -28.62 10.71 -8.43
C VAL A 329 -27.51 10.23 -9.35
N ARG A 330 -26.62 11.13 -9.77
CA ARG A 330 -25.35 10.78 -10.40
C ARG A 330 -24.16 11.41 -9.69
N GLN A 331 -23.03 10.73 -9.77
CA GLN A 331 -21.72 11.25 -9.37
C GLN A 331 -21.03 11.86 -10.59
N VAL A 332 -20.47 13.06 -10.45
CA VAL A 332 -19.79 13.77 -11.55
C VAL A 332 -18.44 14.34 -11.14
N ASP A 333 -17.49 14.30 -12.06
CA ASP A 333 -16.22 15.03 -11.97
C ASP A 333 -16.32 16.31 -12.82
N LEU A 334 -16.21 17.45 -12.16
CA LEU A 334 -16.36 18.79 -12.73
C LEU A 334 -15.00 19.48 -12.83
N ILE A 335 -14.66 19.93 -14.03
CA ILE A 335 -13.43 20.67 -14.33
C ILE A 335 -13.74 22.16 -14.43
N GLU A 336 -12.94 22.97 -13.75
CA GLU A 336 -12.97 24.43 -13.84
C GLU A 336 -11.58 24.96 -14.25
N PRO A 337 -11.45 25.72 -15.36
CA PRO A 337 -10.20 26.36 -15.75
C PRO A 337 -9.87 27.53 -14.83
N TYR A 338 -8.58 27.71 -14.53
CA TYR A 338 -8.08 28.90 -13.84
C TYR A 338 -8.17 30.09 -14.80
N SER A 339 -9.15 30.97 -14.60
CA SER A 339 -9.23 32.19 -15.39
C SER A 339 -8.18 33.21 -14.91
N GLY A 340 -7.03 33.26 -15.58
CA GLY A 340 -6.05 34.32 -15.42
C GLY A 340 -5.56 34.82 -16.78
N THR A 341 -5.73 36.11 -17.05
CA THR A 341 -5.01 36.79 -18.14
C THR A 341 -3.52 36.83 -17.77
N PRO A 342 -2.58 36.44 -18.66
CA PRO A 342 -1.15 36.56 -18.36
C PRO A 342 -0.79 38.00 -17.98
N GLY A 343 -0.22 38.19 -16.78
CA GLY A 343 0.30 39.50 -16.34
C GLY A 343 -0.51 40.27 -15.30
N GLN A 344 -1.71 39.82 -14.93
CA GLN A 344 -2.38 40.29 -13.70
C GLN A 344 -2.23 39.22 -12.61
N GLY A 345 -1.77 39.62 -11.43
CA GLY A 345 -1.40 38.71 -10.33
C GLY A 345 -2.45 37.62 -10.03
N ARG A 346 -1.98 36.45 -9.58
CA ARG A 346 -2.79 35.27 -9.20
C ARG A 346 -4.11 35.69 -8.53
N ARG A 347 -5.24 35.60 -9.24
CA ARG A 347 -6.55 35.54 -8.58
C ARG A 347 -6.53 34.31 -7.67
N GLY A 348 -6.97 34.48 -6.42
CA GLY A 348 -6.99 33.40 -5.43
C GLY A 348 -7.80 32.19 -5.90
N PRO A 349 -7.48 30.97 -5.43
CA PRO A 349 -8.23 29.75 -5.79
C PRO A 349 -9.71 29.90 -5.43
N VAL A 350 -10.59 29.62 -6.39
CA VAL A 350 -12.03 29.64 -6.12
C VAL A 350 -12.39 28.38 -5.33
N HIS A 351 -12.77 28.55 -4.07
CA HIS A 351 -13.11 27.44 -3.19
C HIS A 351 -14.53 26.93 -3.47
N ARG A 352 -14.67 25.72 -4.03
CA ARG A 352 -15.97 25.11 -4.39
C ARG A 352 -16.51 24.10 -3.37
N LEU A 353 -15.72 23.66 -2.39
CA LEU A 353 -16.16 22.61 -1.46
C LEU A 353 -17.39 23.03 -0.66
N GLY A 354 -18.33 22.09 -0.54
CA GLY A 354 -19.59 22.27 0.18
C GLY A 354 -20.62 23.16 -0.53
N GLN A 355 -20.31 23.74 -1.70
CA GLN A 355 -21.27 24.57 -2.43
C GLN A 355 -22.44 23.74 -2.97
N VAL A 356 -23.64 24.31 -2.87
CA VAL A 356 -24.88 23.76 -3.42
C VAL A 356 -25.35 24.65 -4.56
N LEU A 357 -25.56 24.04 -5.73
CA LEU A 357 -26.05 24.69 -6.94
C LEU A 357 -27.45 24.13 -7.26
N ARG A 358 -28.40 25.00 -7.59
CA ARG A 358 -29.79 24.62 -7.84
C ARG A 358 -30.27 25.09 -9.20
N LYS A 359 -31.10 24.27 -9.84
CA LYS A 359 -31.87 24.62 -11.04
C LYS A 359 -33.25 23.99 -10.97
N GLY A 360 -34.25 24.77 -10.56
CA GLY A 360 -35.57 24.21 -10.26
C GLY A 360 -35.48 23.16 -9.14
N ALA A 361 -35.94 21.93 -9.40
CA ALA A 361 -35.85 20.81 -8.45
C ALA A 361 -34.48 20.09 -8.45
N ARG A 362 -33.62 20.37 -9.44
CA ARG A 362 -32.30 19.75 -9.57
C ARG A 362 -31.30 20.40 -8.62
N THR A 363 -30.54 19.58 -7.88
CA THR A 363 -29.58 20.02 -6.87
C THR A 363 -28.22 19.36 -7.10
N VAL A 364 -27.16 20.16 -7.18
CA VAL A 364 -25.77 19.71 -7.31
C VAL A 364 -24.98 20.14 -6.09
N VAL A 365 -24.26 19.21 -5.45
CA VAL A 365 -23.46 19.46 -4.25
C VAL A 365 -22.02 19.08 -4.50
N VAL A 366 -21.09 20.03 -4.34
CA VAL A 366 -19.65 19.79 -4.47
C VAL A 366 -19.10 19.24 -3.16
N ILE A 367 -18.59 18.01 -3.17
CA ILE A 367 -18.28 17.25 -1.95
C ILE A 367 -16.78 17.05 -1.70
N ALA A 368 -15.93 17.06 -2.74
CA ALA A 368 -14.48 16.88 -2.59
C ALA A 368 -13.65 17.52 -3.72
N GLU A 369 -12.37 17.78 -3.45
CA GLU A 369 -11.36 18.24 -4.44
C GLU A 369 -10.53 17.02 -4.85
N ARG A 370 -10.52 16.65 -6.14
CA ARG A 370 -9.76 15.48 -6.64
C ARG A 370 -8.31 15.80 -7.01
N GLY A 371 -7.94 17.06 -6.95
CA GLY A 371 -6.58 17.52 -7.18
C GLY A 371 -6.51 18.76 -8.06
N ARG A 372 -5.31 19.34 -8.08
CA ARG A 372 -4.94 20.47 -8.93
C ARG A 372 -3.89 20.00 -9.92
N ASN A 373 -4.14 20.19 -11.21
CA ASN A 373 -3.07 20.03 -12.19
C ASN A 373 -2.41 21.40 -12.40
N ILE A 374 -1.25 21.60 -11.78
CA ILE A 374 -0.49 22.86 -11.86
C ILE A 374 0.00 23.13 -13.28
N ASN A 375 0.11 22.08 -14.13
CA ASN A 375 0.58 22.21 -15.51
C ASN A 375 -0.55 22.55 -16.51
N GLU A 376 -1.80 22.21 -16.18
CA GLU A 376 -2.97 22.44 -17.04
C GLU A 376 -3.83 23.63 -16.59
N ASP A 377 -3.48 24.30 -15.48
CA ASP A 377 -4.27 25.39 -14.88
C ASP A 377 -5.77 25.00 -14.72
N VAL A 378 -6.05 23.79 -14.22
CA VAL A 378 -7.43 23.32 -13.97
C VAL A 378 -7.60 22.77 -12.56
N ALA A 379 -8.76 23.04 -11.97
CA ALA A 379 -9.23 22.44 -10.73
C ALA A 379 -10.26 21.34 -11.04
N ARG A 380 -10.16 20.19 -10.34
CA ARG A 380 -11.09 19.05 -10.49
C ARG A 380 -11.89 18.84 -9.20
N TRP A 381 -13.21 18.86 -9.33
CA TRP A 381 -14.16 18.77 -8.23
C TRP A 381 -15.05 17.54 -8.37
N LEU A 382 -15.25 16.82 -7.28
CA LEU A 382 -16.23 15.74 -7.20
C LEU A 382 -17.55 16.32 -6.69
N ALA A 383 -18.65 16.05 -7.39
CA ALA A 383 -19.98 16.48 -6.99
C ALA A 383 -21.03 15.34 -7.12
N LEU A 384 -22.10 15.46 -6.33
CA LEU A 384 -23.33 14.68 -6.47
C LEU A 384 -24.41 15.56 -7.09
N ASP A 385 -25.09 15.05 -8.11
CA ASP A 385 -26.09 15.74 -8.90
C ASP A 385 -27.40 14.94 -8.85
N HIS A 386 -28.42 15.52 -8.22
CA HIS A 386 -29.73 14.92 -8.03
C HIS A 386 -30.75 15.66 -8.90
N ASP A 387 -31.36 14.92 -9.82
CA ASP A 387 -32.53 15.37 -10.58
C ASP A 387 -33.69 14.40 -10.33
N PRO A 388 -34.78 14.83 -9.67
CA PRO A 388 -35.93 13.96 -9.38
C PRO A 388 -36.59 13.35 -10.62
N THR A 389 -36.34 13.89 -11.82
CA THR A 389 -36.85 13.34 -13.08
C THR A 389 -35.96 12.24 -13.67
N GLY A 390 -34.73 12.07 -13.15
CA GLY A 390 -33.72 11.16 -13.70
C GLY A 390 -33.07 11.65 -15.01
N VAL A 391 -33.39 12.87 -15.46
CA VAL A 391 -32.84 13.45 -16.70
C VAL A 391 -31.74 14.44 -16.37
N PHE A 392 -30.48 14.08 -16.64
CA PHE A 392 -29.35 14.95 -16.34
C PHE A 392 -28.87 15.78 -17.54
N GLY A 393 -28.48 17.03 -17.28
CA GLY A 393 -27.87 17.93 -18.26
C GLY A 393 -26.53 18.52 -17.78
N PRO A 394 -25.90 19.44 -18.52
CA PRO A 394 -24.66 20.09 -18.08
C PRO A 394 -24.84 20.91 -16.79
N VAL A 395 -23.77 21.07 -16.02
CA VAL A 395 -23.70 21.95 -14.83
C VAL A 395 -23.00 23.25 -15.25
N ALA A 396 -23.70 24.39 -15.11
CA ALA A 396 -23.18 25.65 -15.62
C ALA A 396 -21.88 26.07 -14.93
N GLY A 397 -20.90 26.55 -15.71
CA GLY A 397 -19.59 26.98 -15.22
C GLY A 397 -18.54 25.87 -15.10
N PHE A 398 -18.88 24.63 -15.45
CA PHE A 398 -17.97 23.48 -15.38
C PHE A 398 -17.96 22.67 -16.68
N THR A 399 -16.81 22.06 -16.98
CA THR A 399 -16.70 21.01 -17.99
C THR A 399 -16.86 19.65 -17.29
N LEU A 400 -17.72 18.78 -17.83
CA LEU A 400 -17.90 17.44 -17.30
C LEU A 400 -16.78 16.52 -17.81
N ASP A 401 -16.03 15.91 -16.90
CA ASP A 401 -14.95 14.95 -17.22
C ASP A 401 -15.45 13.51 -17.17
N ARG A 402 -16.15 13.17 -16.07
CA ARG A 402 -16.69 11.83 -15.83
C ARG A 402 -18.07 11.94 -15.20
N GLU A 403 -18.92 10.97 -15.51
CA GLU A 403 -20.20 10.78 -14.85
C GLU A 403 -20.46 9.31 -14.55
N ARG A 404 -21.19 9.05 -13.46
CA ARG A 404 -21.71 7.74 -13.09
C ARG A 404 -23.10 7.90 -12.49
N VAL A 405 -24.13 7.45 -13.20
CA VAL A 405 -25.50 7.40 -12.68
C VAL A 405 -25.62 6.28 -11.65
N LEU A 406 -26.20 6.57 -10.49
CA LEU A 406 -26.38 5.60 -9.42
C LEU A 406 -27.77 4.98 -9.54
N HIS A 407 -27.82 3.74 -10.01
CA HIS A 407 -29.05 2.96 -10.15
C HIS A 407 -29.30 2.05 -8.96
N GLU A 408 -28.24 1.52 -8.38
CA GLU A 408 -28.30 0.51 -7.33
C GLU A 408 -28.36 1.18 -5.96
N GLY A 409 -29.24 0.66 -5.10
CA GLY A 409 -29.42 1.09 -3.72
C GLY A 409 -30.11 0.01 -2.91
N MET A 410 -30.60 0.36 -1.72
CA MET A 410 -31.49 -0.49 -0.94
C MET A 410 -32.77 0.26 -0.64
N ASN A 411 -33.90 -0.39 -0.93
CA ASN A 411 -35.21 0.12 -0.55
C ASN A 411 -35.20 0.55 0.94
N PRO A 412 -35.61 1.79 1.28
CA PRO A 412 -35.49 2.32 2.63
C PRO A 412 -36.23 1.48 3.68
N ASP A 413 -37.42 0.94 3.37
CA ASP A 413 -38.18 0.10 4.30
C ASP A 413 -37.45 -1.21 4.60
N ARG A 414 -36.80 -1.80 3.59
CA ARG A 414 -35.95 -2.99 3.77
C ARG A 414 -34.75 -2.68 4.67
N LEU A 415 -34.11 -1.53 4.46
CA LEU A 415 -32.96 -1.10 5.27
C LEU A 415 -33.38 -0.83 6.73
N THR A 416 -34.47 -0.08 6.94
CA THR A 416 -35.01 0.19 8.28
C THR A 416 -35.43 -1.10 8.99
N ARG A 417 -36.06 -2.05 8.29
CA ARG A 417 -36.40 -3.35 8.88
C ARG A 417 -35.16 -4.12 9.34
N LEU A 418 -34.11 -4.16 8.53
CA LEU A 418 -32.84 -4.79 8.90
C LEU A 418 -32.20 -4.12 10.12
N THR A 419 -32.08 -2.78 10.13
CA THR A 419 -31.44 -2.07 11.25
C THR A 419 -32.25 -2.20 12.55
N ALA A 420 -33.58 -2.27 12.47
CA ALA A 420 -34.43 -2.59 13.61
C ALA A 420 -34.17 -4.01 14.15
N LEU A 421 -34.16 -5.03 13.27
CA LEU A 421 -33.87 -6.41 13.66
C LEU A 421 -32.49 -6.56 14.32
N LEU A 422 -31.47 -5.86 13.80
CA LEU A 422 -30.12 -5.88 14.39
C LEU A 422 -30.07 -5.26 15.79
N ARG A 423 -30.88 -4.23 16.05
CA ARG A 423 -30.99 -3.63 17.39
C ARG A 423 -31.74 -4.52 18.37
N GLU A 424 -32.77 -5.22 17.89
CA GLU A 424 -33.62 -6.08 18.72
C GLU A 424 -32.97 -7.43 19.04
N GLN A 425 -32.32 -8.05 18.05
CA GLN A 425 -31.82 -9.43 18.13
C GLN A 425 -30.29 -9.55 18.16
N GLY A 426 -29.56 -8.47 17.88
CA GLY A 426 -28.10 -8.52 17.72
C GLY A 426 -27.66 -9.17 16.41
N PRO A 427 -26.37 -9.60 16.27
CA PRO A 427 -25.87 -10.25 15.05
C PRO A 427 -26.69 -11.46 14.63
N ALA A 428 -26.74 -11.72 13.32
CA ALA A 428 -27.24 -12.99 12.81
C ALA A 428 -26.30 -14.14 13.27
N PRO A 429 -26.84 -15.29 13.70
CA PRO A 429 -26.05 -16.40 14.19
C PRO A 429 -25.17 -17.00 13.09
N TRP A 430 -23.92 -17.33 13.41
CA TRP A 430 -23.04 -18.05 12.49
C TRP A 430 -23.56 -19.47 12.23
N ARG A 431 -23.57 -19.89 10.97
CA ARG A 431 -24.01 -21.22 10.51
C ARG A 431 -22.91 -21.84 9.65
N PRO A 432 -22.08 -22.76 10.19
CA PRO A 432 -20.99 -23.37 9.43
C PRO A 432 -21.50 -24.14 8.21
N GLU A 433 -22.70 -24.70 8.28
CA GLU A 433 -23.32 -25.47 7.19
C GLU A 433 -23.51 -24.62 5.93
N ALA A 434 -23.80 -23.32 6.07
CA ALA A 434 -23.94 -22.41 4.94
C ALA A 434 -22.62 -22.25 4.15
N ALA A 435 -21.48 -22.24 4.85
CA ALA A 435 -20.17 -22.17 4.21
C ALA A 435 -19.80 -23.51 3.53
N GLU A 436 -20.17 -24.63 4.14
CA GLU A 436 -20.02 -25.97 3.55
C GLU A 436 -20.88 -26.14 2.28
N GLU A 437 -22.13 -25.70 2.32
CA GLU A 437 -23.05 -25.70 1.17
C GLU A 437 -22.52 -24.82 0.03
N PHE A 438 -22.07 -23.60 0.35
CA PHE A 438 -21.48 -22.71 -0.65
C PHE A 438 -20.20 -23.31 -1.25
N HIS A 439 -19.33 -23.90 -0.44
CA HIS A 439 -18.15 -24.62 -0.90
C HIS A 439 -18.53 -25.78 -1.83
N ALA A 440 -19.50 -26.61 -1.45
CA ALA A 440 -19.96 -27.74 -2.25
C ALA A 440 -20.56 -27.31 -3.59
N ALA A 441 -21.29 -26.18 -3.61
CA ALA A 441 -21.92 -25.65 -4.82
C ALA A 441 -20.94 -24.99 -5.80
N THR A 442 -19.82 -24.44 -5.31
CA THR A 442 -18.94 -23.55 -6.09
C THR A 442 -17.49 -24.03 -6.24
N GLY A 443 -17.05 -24.97 -5.40
CA GLY A 443 -15.65 -25.39 -5.32
C GLY A 443 -14.68 -24.28 -4.89
N ILE A 444 -15.15 -23.23 -4.19
CA ILE A 444 -14.31 -22.08 -3.80
C ILE A 444 -13.16 -22.41 -2.83
N GLY A 445 -13.24 -23.55 -2.16
CA GLY A 445 -12.42 -23.89 -1.01
C GLY A 445 -13.12 -23.54 0.32
N PRO A 446 -13.00 -24.38 1.35
CA PRO A 446 -13.74 -24.22 2.61
C PRO A 446 -13.37 -22.93 3.36
N LEU A 447 -12.09 -22.53 3.39
CA LEU A 447 -11.66 -21.33 4.12
C LEU A 447 -12.09 -20.04 3.41
N GLN A 448 -12.03 -20.01 2.07
CA GLN A 448 -12.58 -18.88 1.31
C GLN A 448 -14.10 -18.79 1.43
N ALA A 449 -14.83 -19.90 1.50
CA ALA A 449 -16.27 -19.87 1.78
C ALA A 449 -16.55 -19.23 3.16
N VAL A 450 -15.82 -19.66 4.20
CA VAL A 450 -15.92 -19.06 5.54
C VAL A 450 -15.59 -17.57 5.52
N ALA A 451 -14.53 -17.16 4.83
CA ALA A 451 -14.16 -15.75 4.73
C ALA A 451 -15.23 -14.91 4.00
N LEU A 452 -15.84 -15.42 2.91
CA LEU A 452 -16.90 -14.73 2.20
C LEU A 452 -18.18 -14.60 3.03
N LEU A 453 -18.67 -15.72 3.60
CA LEU A 453 -19.90 -15.76 4.39
C LEU A 453 -19.78 -15.06 5.76
N SER A 454 -18.55 -14.81 6.23
CA SER A 454 -18.32 -13.92 7.37
C SER A 454 -18.42 -12.43 6.99
N ALA A 455 -18.86 -12.11 5.77
CA ALA A 455 -18.94 -10.79 5.15
C ALA A 455 -17.59 -10.14 4.82
N ALA A 456 -16.58 -10.99 4.55
CA ALA A 456 -15.22 -10.58 4.18
C ALA A 456 -14.63 -9.58 5.19
N VAL A 457 -14.86 -9.81 6.48
CA VAL A 457 -14.32 -8.95 7.56
C VAL A 457 -12.81 -9.08 7.55
N ALA A 458 -12.10 -7.96 7.35
CA ALA A 458 -10.65 -7.98 7.19
C ALA A 458 -9.92 -8.45 8.46
N GLU A 459 -10.38 -8.00 9.63
CA GLU A 459 -9.75 -8.28 10.92
C GLU A 459 -10.81 -8.70 11.96
N PRO A 460 -11.31 -9.94 11.89
CA PRO A 460 -12.42 -10.38 12.75
C PRO A 460 -12.06 -10.46 14.25
N GLY A 461 -10.77 -10.47 14.61
CA GLY A 461 -10.31 -10.61 15.99
C GLY A 461 -10.36 -12.07 16.50
N ALA A 462 -9.85 -12.32 17.69
CA ALA A 462 -9.65 -13.69 18.19
C ALA A 462 -10.96 -14.45 18.45
N ASP A 463 -11.97 -13.79 19.02
CA ASP A 463 -13.25 -14.40 19.36
C ASP A 463 -14.06 -14.78 18.11
N ALA A 464 -14.09 -13.90 17.11
CA ALA A 464 -14.72 -14.22 15.83
C ALA A 464 -13.96 -15.32 15.07
N LEU A 465 -12.62 -15.32 15.09
CA LEU A 465 -11.85 -16.42 14.48
C LEU A 465 -12.16 -17.77 15.15
N ALA A 466 -12.33 -17.80 16.47
CA ALA A 466 -12.76 -18.98 17.20
C ALA A 466 -14.17 -19.43 16.79
N LEU A 467 -15.11 -18.48 16.64
CA LEU A 467 -16.47 -18.74 16.14
C LEU A 467 -16.47 -19.31 14.72
N LEU A 468 -15.62 -18.77 13.84
CA LEU A 468 -15.45 -19.21 12.45
C LEU A 468 -14.63 -20.50 12.30
N GLY A 469 -14.14 -21.09 13.41
CA GLY A 469 -13.31 -22.30 13.37
C GLY A 469 -11.97 -22.12 12.65
N SER A 470 -11.47 -20.89 12.55
CA SER A 470 -10.34 -20.52 11.70
C SER A 470 -9.15 -19.97 12.50
N LYS A 471 -7.93 -20.23 12.02
CA LYS A 471 -6.70 -19.62 12.57
C LYS A 471 -6.39 -18.33 11.79
N THR A 472 -5.84 -17.33 12.47
CA THR A 472 -5.52 -16.00 11.89
C THR A 472 -4.84 -16.09 10.53
N ARG A 473 -3.70 -16.80 10.41
CA ARG A 473 -2.97 -16.91 9.14
C ARG A 473 -3.74 -17.64 8.04
N ALA A 474 -4.57 -18.61 8.39
CA ALA A 474 -5.36 -19.36 7.42
C ALA A 474 -6.49 -18.47 6.87
N PHE A 475 -7.12 -17.69 7.75
CA PHE A 475 -8.13 -16.71 7.40
C PHE A 475 -7.56 -15.57 6.55
N GLU A 476 -6.41 -15.00 6.93
CA GLU A 476 -5.70 -13.98 6.13
C GLU A 476 -5.37 -14.49 4.72
N ALA A 477 -4.90 -15.74 4.59
CA ALA A 477 -4.60 -16.33 3.29
C ALA A 477 -5.87 -16.56 2.45
N ALA A 478 -6.98 -16.96 3.07
CA ALA A 478 -8.27 -17.11 2.40
C ALA A 478 -8.84 -15.76 1.96
N GLN A 479 -8.79 -14.75 2.82
CA GLN A 479 -9.21 -13.39 2.50
C GLN A 479 -8.38 -12.80 1.35
N ALA A 480 -7.05 -12.99 1.35
CA ALA A 480 -6.20 -12.54 0.26
C ALA A 480 -6.56 -13.20 -1.10
N ARG A 481 -7.06 -14.45 -1.09
CA ARG A 481 -7.56 -15.11 -2.30
C ARG A 481 -8.92 -14.58 -2.75
N LEU A 482 -9.81 -14.25 -1.82
CA LEU A 482 -11.07 -13.56 -2.12
C LEU A 482 -10.82 -12.15 -2.67
N ASP A 483 -9.86 -11.44 -2.11
CA ASP A 483 -9.50 -10.07 -2.53
C ASP A 483 -8.90 -10.03 -3.96
N ALA A 484 -8.41 -11.18 -4.46
CA ALA A 484 -7.93 -11.33 -5.83
C ALA A 484 -9.05 -11.60 -6.86
N LEU A 485 -10.28 -11.88 -6.40
CA LEU A 485 -11.44 -11.84 -7.29
C LEU A 485 -11.68 -10.39 -7.72
N PRO A 486 -12.21 -10.15 -8.93
CA PRO A 486 -12.45 -8.80 -9.37
C PRO A 486 -13.57 -8.19 -8.52
N GLY A 487 -13.46 -6.88 -8.29
CA GLY A 487 -14.23 -6.19 -7.25
C GLY A 487 -15.73 -6.32 -7.46
N ASP A 488 -16.19 -6.11 -8.69
CA ASP A 488 -17.62 -6.13 -9.04
C ASP A 488 -18.27 -7.49 -8.77
N GLU A 489 -17.57 -8.59 -9.05
CA GLU A 489 -18.05 -9.94 -8.78
C GLU A 489 -18.04 -10.25 -7.29
N ARG A 490 -17.04 -9.79 -6.53
CA ARG A 490 -17.03 -9.93 -5.07
C ARG A 490 -18.19 -9.17 -4.42
N HIS A 491 -18.46 -7.95 -4.87
CA HIS A 491 -19.62 -7.16 -4.41
C HIS A 491 -20.94 -7.84 -4.78
N ALA A 492 -21.06 -8.36 -6.01
CA ALA A 492 -22.24 -9.11 -6.42
C ALA A 492 -22.50 -10.36 -5.56
N LEU A 493 -21.45 -11.10 -5.18
CA LEU A 493 -21.58 -12.23 -4.25
C LEU A 493 -22.07 -11.78 -2.86
N LEU A 494 -21.45 -10.75 -2.29
CA LEU A 494 -21.83 -10.24 -0.96
C LEU A 494 -23.26 -9.70 -0.94
N ARG A 495 -23.70 -9.07 -2.03
CA ARG A 495 -25.07 -8.62 -2.22
C ARG A 495 -26.06 -9.78 -2.28
N ALA A 496 -25.71 -10.84 -3.02
CA ALA A 496 -26.55 -12.00 -3.19
C ALA A 496 -26.75 -12.78 -1.87
N LEU A 497 -25.79 -12.71 -0.94
CA LEU A 497 -25.92 -13.33 0.38
C LEU A 497 -26.99 -12.68 1.28
N LEU A 498 -27.46 -11.47 0.97
CA LEU A 498 -28.52 -10.80 1.71
C LEU A 498 -29.91 -11.25 1.22
N PRO A 499 -30.67 -12.05 2.01
CA PRO A 499 -31.97 -12.55 1.58
C PRO A 499 -32.98 -11.43 1.33
N THR A 500 -33.92 -11.64 0.41
CA THR A 500 -34.94 -10.64 0.05
C THR A 500 -35.69 -10.11 1.28
N ASP A 501 -36.10 -11.00 2.19
CA ASP A 501 -36.53 -10.63 3.55
C ASP A 501 -35.34 -10.73 4.52
N PRO A 502 -34.84 -9.61 5.07
CA PRO A 502 -33.72 -9.60 6.01
C PRO A 502 -33.92 -10.47 7.26
N ALA A 503 -35.17 -10.72 7.69
CA ALA A 503 -35.45 -11.56 8.86
C ALA A 503 -34.95 -13.01 8.69
N GLU A 504 -34.82 -13.48 7.45
CA GLU A 504 -34.35 -14.84 7.18
C GLU A 504 -32.90 -15.09 7.62
N LEU A 505 -32.10 -14.02 7.79
CA LEU A 505 -30.72 -14.14 8.32
C LEU A 505 -30.68 -14.82 9.70
N TRP A 506 -31.65 -14.56 10.57
CA TRP A 506 -31.70 -15.17 11.90
C TRP A 506 -32.25 -16.60 11.87
N THR A 507 -33.21 -16.90 10.99
CA THR A 507 -33.90 -18.19 10.96
C THR A 507 -33.25 -19.23 10.05
N LYS A 508 -32.84 -18.83 8.83
CA LYS A 508 -32.27 -19.70 7.80
C LYS A 508 -30.77 -19.44 7.58
N GLY A 509 -30.33 -18.18 7.69
CA GLY A 509 -28.96 -17.76 7.38
C GLY A 509 -28.87 -16.94 6.09
N PRO A 510 -27.65 -16.74 5.55
CA PRO A 510 -27.45 -16.06 4.27
C PRO A 510 -28.04 -16.83 3.09
N ASP A 511 -28.36 -16.13 2.01
CA ASP A 511 -28.89 -16.73 0.77
C ASP A 511 -27.76 -17.34 -0.08
N VAL A 512 -27.36 -18.55 0.30
CA VAL A 512 -26.28 -19.32 -0.33
C VAL A 512 -26.63 -19.70 -1.78
N GLU A 513 -27.90 -19.98 -2.06
CA GLU A 513 -28.36 -20.38 -3.40
C GLU A 513 -28.20 -19.23 -4.40
N ALA A 514 -28.67 -18.02 -4.05
CA ALA A 514 -28.49 -16.83 -4.87
C ALA A 514 -27.00 -16.51 -5.09
N ALA A 515 -26.18 -16.60 -4.04
CA ALA A 515 -24.73 -16.38 -4.16
C ALA A 515 -24.05 -17.44 -5.06
N ALA A 516 -24.48 -18.71 -4.99
CA ALA A 516 -23.95 -19.78 -5.84
C ALA A 516 -24.38 -19.63 -7.31
N GLU A 517 -25.55 -19.05 -7.58
CA GLU A 517 -25.96 -18.65 -8.94
C GLU A 517 -25.05 -17.57 -9.52
N VAL A 518 -24.83 -16.48 -8.76
CA VAL A 518 -23.89 -15.42 -9.16
C VAL A 518 -22.49 -15.97 -9.37
N TRP A 519 -22.04 -16.89 -8.51
CA TRP A 519 -20.78 -17.59 -8.68
C TRP A 519 -20.71 -18.34 -10.02
N ARG A 520 -21.71 -19.17 -10.33
CA ARG A 520 -21.73 -19.97 -11.56
C ARG A 520 -21.76 -19.09 -12.81
N GLU A 521 -22.53 -18.01 -12.80
CA GLU A 521 -22.67 -17.09 -13.92
C GLU A 521 -21.38 -16.30 -14.18
N ARG A 522 -20.75 -15.77 -13.13
CA ARG A 522 -19.67 -14.76 -13.27
C ARG A 522 -18.27 -15.31 -13.04
N LEU A 523 -18.12 -16.35 -12.23
CA LEU A 523 -16.84 -16.86 -11.76
C LEU A 523 -16.64 -18.36 -12.04
N GLY A 524 -17.67 -19.06 -12.55
CA GLY A 524 -17.64 -20.51 -12.78
C GLY A 524 -16.56 -20.98 -13.76
N SER A 525 -16.11 -20.10 -14.66
CA SER A 525 -15.03 -20.40 -15.63
C SER A 525 -13.62 -20.17 -15.07
N LEU A 526 -13.48 -19.61 -13.87
CA LEU A 526 -12.17 -19.30 -13.30
C LEU A 526 -11.49 -20.55 -12.75
N VAL A 527 -10.28 -20.80 -13.24
CA VAL A 527 -9.37 -21.83 -12.74
C VAL A 527 -8.63 -21.30 -11.51
N ARG A 528 -8.59 -22.11 -10.46
CA ARG A 528 -8.01 -21.75 -9.15
C ARG A 528 -7.17 -22.89 -8.60
N VAL A 529 -6.29 -22.56 -7.66
CA VAL A 529 -5.57 -23.55 -6.87
C VAL A 529 -6.51 -24.06 -5.76
N PRO A 530 -6.89 -25.35 -5.77
CA PRO A 530 -7.70 -25.93 -4.69
C PRO A 530 -6.99 -25.78 -3.34
N GLU A 531 -7.74 -25.50 -2.28
CA GLU A 531 -7.18 -25.34 -0.93
C GLU A 531 -6.56 -26.65 -0.41
N GLU A 532 -7.07 -27.78 -0.88
CA GLU A 532 -6.67 -29.13 -0.51
C GLU A 532 -5.24 -29.47 -1.00
N LEU A 533 -4.72 -28.75 -2.00
CA LEU A 533 -3.33 -28.93 -2.44
C LEU A 533 -2.30 -28.41 -1.44
N ASP A 534 -2.69 -27.55 -0.48
CA ASP A 534 -1.81 -26.97 0.56
C ASP A 534 -0.45 -26.46 0.00
N LEU A 535 -0.51 -25.80 -1.16
CA LEU A 535 0.69 -25.26 -1.81
C LEU A 535 1.22 -24.05 -1.03
N ASP A 536 2.54 -24.01 -0.84
CA ASP A 536 3.18 -22.83 -0.26
C ASP A 536 3.30 -21.72 -1.33
N LEU A 537 2.31 -20.84 -1.38
CA LEU A 537 2.27 -19.70 -2.30
C LEU A 537 2.80 -18.39 -1.67
N SER A 538 3.47 -18.45 -0.52
CA SER A 538 3.94 -17.26 0.24
C SER A 538 4.93 -16.36 -0.52
N GLY A 539 5.49 -16.83 -1.65
CA GLY A 539 6.36 -16.06 -2.51
C GLY A 539 5.63 -15.13 -3.48
N THR A 540 4.32 -15.28 -3.67
CA THR A 540 3.55 -14.58 -4.69
C THR A 540 2.24 -14.00 -4.12
N THR A 541 1.59 -13.14 -4.89
CA THR A 541 0.25 -12.64 -4.59
C THR A 541 -0.82 -13.53 -5.23
N PRO A 542 -2.00 -13.69 -4.60
CA PRO A 542 -3.12 -14.43 -5.22
C PRO A 542 -3.58 -13.82 -6.55
N GLY A 543 -3.55 -12.50 -6.70
CA GLY A 543 -3.89 -11.82 -7.95
C GLY A 543 -2.95 -12.20 -9.11
N ALA A 544 -1.64 -12.32 -8.86
CA ALA A 544 -0.71 -12.77 -9.89
C ALA A 544 -0.89 -14.26 -10.25
N VAL A 545 -1.23 -15.11 -9.27
CA VAL A 545 -1.58 -16.53 -9.52
C VAL A 545 -2.81 -16.64 -10.40
N ASP A 546 -3.85 -15.87 -10.08
CA ASP A 546 -5.10 -15.84 -10.85
C ASP A 546 -4.85 -15.41 -12.30
N LEU A 547 -4.06 -14.36 -12.54
CA LEU A 547 -3.72 -13.92 -13.90
C LEU A 547 -2.94 -14.98 -14.70
N VAL A 548 -2.11 -15.81 -14.05
CA VAL A 548 -1.42 -16.93 -14.72
C VAL A 548 -2.42 -18.03 -15.09
N LEU A 549 -3.29 -18.44 -14.17
CA LEU A 549 -4.22 -19.55 -14.38
C LEU A 549 -5.35 -19.19 -15.36
N ASN A 550 -5.77 -17.92 -15.39
CA ASN A 550 -6.92 -17.43 -16.13
C ASN A 550 -6.55 -16.53 -17.32
N ALA A 551 -5.40 -16.77 -17.94
CA ALA A 551 -4.88 -15.94 -19.04
C ALA A 551 -5.80 -15.84 -20.27
N GLY A 552 -6.75 -16.76 -20.46
CA GLY A 552 -7.75 -16.70 -21.55
C GLY A 552 -8.92 -15.75 -21.28
N SER A 553 -9.18 -15.39 -20.03
CA SER A 553 -10.28 -14.49 -19.63
C SER A 553 -9.77 -13.22 -18.93
N ARG A 554 -8.53 -13.21 -18.46
CA ARG A 554 -7.91 -12.09 -17.77
C ARG A 554 -6.65 -11.64 -18.48
N ASN A 555 -6.49 -10.32 -18.50
CA ASN A 555 -5.44 -9.65 -19.25
C ASN A 555 -4.43 -8.99 -18.31
N TRP A 556 -3.15 -9.13 -18.65
CA TRP A 556 -2.06 -8.45 -17.96
C TRP A 556 -1.98 -6.98 -18.40
N LEU A 557 -1.58 -6.09 -17.47
CA LEU A 557 -1.13 -4.73 -17.80
C LEU A 557 -2.15 -3.94 -18.66
N THR A 558 -3.43 -3.98 -18.28
CA THR A 558 -4.54 -3.37 -19.02
C THR A 558 -4.83 -1.94 -18.60
N HIS A 559 -4.73 -1.65 -17.30
CA HIS A 559 -5.07 -0.35 -16.73
C HIS A 559 -3.94 0.66 -17.01
N GLY A 560 -4.12 1.45 -18.05
CA GLY A 560 -3.18 2.50 -18.46
C GLY A 560 -3.87 3.79 -18.85
N THR A 561 -3.05 4.81 -19.09
CA THR A 561 -3.48 6.09 -19.66
C THR A 561 -3.10 6.10 -21.13
N ASP A 562 -4.05 6.45 -21.99
CA ASP A 562 -3.78 6.67 -23.40
C ASP A 562 -2.93 7.93 -23.58
N VAL A 563 -1.88 7.81 -24.39
CA VAL A 563 -0.96 8.90 -24.73
C VAL A 563 -1.31 9.37 -26.15
N PRO A 564 -1.79 10.63 -26.31
CA PRO A 564 -2.13 11.18 -27.61
C PRO A 564 -0.90 11.32 -28.51
N ASP A 565 -1.04 11.04 -29.79
CA ASP A 565 0.02 11.13 -30.82
C ASP A 565 0.20 12.54 -31.42
N GLY A 566 -0.37 13.56 -30.77
CA GLY A 566 -0.45 14.94 -31.29
C GLY A 566 -1.56 15.18 -32.31
N THR A 567 -2.23 14.15 -32.83
CA THR A 567 -3.43 14.26 -33.69
C THR A 567 -4.74 14.17 -32.91
N GLY A 568 -4.66 13.99 -31.59
CA GLY A 568 -5.80 13.74 -30.71
C GLY A 568 -6.26 12.28 -30.72
N ARG A 569 -5.54 11.37 -31.38
CA ARG A 569 -5.77 9.93 -31.34
C ARG A 569 -4.73 9.25 -30.43
N PRO A 570 -5.09 8.18 -29.71
CA PRO A 570 -4.13 7.47 -28.87
C PRO A 570 -3.23 6.59 -29.75
N ALA A 571 -1.92 6.79 -29.69
CA ALA A 571 -0.94 5.89 -30.33
C ALA A 571 -0.25 4.94 -29.34
N LEU A 572 -0.11 5.35 -28.08
CA LEU A 572 0.52 4.57 -27.03
C LEU A 572 -0.40 4.48 -25.82
N ARG A 573 -0.27 3.39 -25.06
CA ARG A 573 -0.93 3.17 -23.79
C ARG A 573 0.12 3.01 -22.70
N ARG A 574 0.22 4.02 -21.84
CA ARG A 574 1.14 4.05 -20.70
C ARG A 574 0.53 3.33 -19.51
N VAL A 575 1.15 2.25 -19.06
CA VAL A 575 0.69 1.41 -17.94
C VAL A 575 1.67 1.54 -16.78
N GLY A 576 1.17 1.86 -15.59
CA GLY A 576 1.96 1.75 -14.37
C GLY A 576 2.16 0.28 -14.02
N ALA A 577 3.41 -0.19 -14.02
CA ALA A 577 3.74 -1.60 -13.88
C ALA A 577 4.79 -1.88 -12.80
N ARG A 578 5.05 -0.90 -11.92
CA ARG A 578 5.92 -1.06 -10.74
C ARG A 578 5.43 -2.22 -9.86
N GLY A 579 6.30 -3.20 -9.66
CA GLY A 579 6.08 -4.46 -8.95
C GLY A 579 5.31 -5.51 -9.75
N SER A 580 4.59 -5.13 -10.81
CA SER A 580 3.68 -6.02 -11.53
C SER A 580 4.43 -7.07 -12.36
N VAL A 581 5.51 -6.67 -13.03
CA VAL A 581 6.31 -7.58 -13.87
C VAL A 581 7.06 -8.58 -13.01
N ALA A 582 7.70 -8.11 -11.93
CA ALA A 582 8.35 -8.98 -10.95
C ALA A 582 7.34 -9.92 -10.26
N SER A 583 6.14 -9.44 -9.93
CA SER A 583 5.09 -10.27 -9.35
C SER A 583 4.63 -11.37 -10.32
N ALA A 584 4.53 -11.08 -11.62
CA ALA A 584 4.14 -12.05 -12.63
C ALA A 584 5.17 -13.19 -12.77
N LEU A 585 6.45 -12.82 -12.91
CA LEU A 585 7.55 -13.79 -12.95
C LEU A 585 7.60 -14.63 -11.68
N THR A 586 7.42 -14.00 -10.52
CA THR A 586 7.44 -14.69 -9.23
C THR A 586 6.26 -15.67 -9.11
N ALA A 587 5.06 -15.32 -9.62
CA ALA A 587 3.92 -16.22 -9.67
C ALA A 587 4.19 -17.45 -10.55
N LEU A 588 4.73 -17.26 -11.75
CA LEU A 588 5.12 -18.35 -12.66
C LEU A 588 6.14 -19.28 -11.99
N ARG A 589 7.20 -18.73 -11.41
CA ARG A 589 8.23 -19.51 -10.70
C ARG A 589 7.66 -20.24 -9.47
N THR A 590 6.79 -19.58 -8.71
CA THR A 590 6.13 -20.18 -7.54
C THR A 590 5.26 -21.35 -7.93
N LEU A 591 4.42 -21.19 -8.95
CA LEU A 591 3.54 -22.26 -9.44
C LEU A 591 4.34 -23.39 -10.07
N ALA A 592 5.35 -23.07 -10.89
CA ALA A 592 6.22 -24.07 -11.50
C ALA A 592 6.99 -24.90 -10.46
N TYR A 593 7.42 -24.28 -9.35
CA TYR A 593 8.07 -24.97 -8.24
C TYR A 593 7.09 -25.80 -7.42
N THR A 594 5.92 -25.25 -7.07
CA THR A 594 5.03 -25.88 -6.07
C THR A 594 4.03 -26.88 -6.65
N LEU A 595 3.57 -26.70 -7.90
CA LEU A 595 2.61 -27.62 -8.52
C LEU A 595 3.25 -28.98 -8.83
N PRO A 596 2.65 -30.09 -8.38
CA PRO A 596 3.10 -31.44 -8.73
C PRO A 596 3.20 -31.63 -10.25
N TYR A 597 4.25 -32.32 -10.70
CA TYR A 597 4.38 -32.72 -12.10
C TYR A 597 3.26 -33.69 -12.47
N GLY A 598 2.68 -33.52 -13.66
CA GLY A 598 1.48 -34.24 -14.11
C GLY A 598 0.16 -33.62 -13.65
N HIS A 599 0.16 -32.60 -12.79
CA HIS A 599 -1.07 -31.98 -12.32
C HIS A 599 -1.74 -31.13 -13.44
N PRO A 600 -3.06 -31.19 -13.64
CA PRO A 600 -3.76 -30.47 -14.72
C PRO A 600 -3.50 -28.96 -14.74
N LEU A 601 -3.40 -28.33 -13.56
CA LEU A 601 -3.09 -26.89 -13.46
C LEU A 601 -1.78 -26.48 -14.13
N ARG A 602 -0.82 -27.40 -14.33
CA ARG A 602 0.43 -27.08 -15.02
C ARG A 602 0.21 -26.68 -16.49
N ALA A 603 -0.86 -27.16 -17.12
CA ALA A 603 -1.20 -26.78 -18.49
C ALA A 603 -1.49 -25.27 -18.66
N HIS A 604 -1.81 -24.57 -17.57
CA HIS A 604 -2.05 -23.13 -17.60
C HIS A 604 -0.77 -22.29 -17.55
N LEU A 605 0.37 -22.84 -17.09
CA LEU A 605 1.59 -22.03 -16.92
C LEU A 605 2.19 -21.56 -18.25
N PRO A 606 2.33 -22.42 -19.29
CA PRO A 606 2.78 -21.96 -20.60
C PRO A 606 1.81 -20.96 -21.24
N ALA A 607 0.50 -21.19 -21.10
CA ALA A 607 -0.51 -20.26 -21.61
C ALA A 607 -0.44 -18.88 -20.92
N GLY A 608 -0.23 -18.86 -19.59
CA GLY A 608 -0.02 -17.63 -18.83
C GLY A 608 1.25 -16.87 -19.25
N LEU A 609 2.36 -17.57 -19.45
CA LEU A 609 3.60 -16.97 -19.97
C LEU A 609 3.40 -16.42 -21.39
N ALA A 610 2.72 -17.17 -22.27
CA ALA A 610 2.44 -16.76 -23.64
C ALA A 610 1.56 -15.51 -23.70
N ALA A 611 0.50 -15.43 -22.89
CA ALA A 611 -0.36 -14.25 -22.82
C ALA A 611 0.40 -13.02 -22.30
N LEU A 612 1.25 -13.18 -21.28
CA LEU A 612 2.09 -12.10 -20.77
C LEU A 612 3.11 -11.63 -21.83
N ARG A 613 3.81 -12.55 -22.51
CA ARG A 613 4.74 -12.22 -23.61
C ARG A 613 4.02 -11.53 -24.77
N SER A 614 2.84 -12.01 -25.14
CA SER A 614 2.00 -11.38 -26.18
C SER A 614 1.61 -9.95 -25.79
N ARG A 615 1.34 -9.69 -24.50
CA ARG A 615 1.05 -8.34 -24.02
C ARG A 615 2.29 -7.45 -24.08
N LEU A 616 3.44 -7.97 -23.68
CA LEU A 616 4.73 -7.24 -23.74
C LEU A 616 5.16 -6.94 -25.18
N ALA A 617 4.79 -7.79 -26.13
CA ALA A 617 5.05 -7.59 -27.56
C ALA A 617 4.13 -6.55 -28.23
N ASP A 618 3.13 -5.99 -27.54
CA ASP A 618 2.27 -4.94 -28.07
C ASP A 618 3.09 -3.65 -28.32
N PRO A 619 3.24 -3.18 -29.58
CA PRO A 619 3.98 -1.95 -29.89
C PRO A 619 3.38 -0.70 -29.26
N ALA A 620 2.09 -0.71 -28.92
CA ALA A 620 1.43 0.41 -28.27
C ALA A 620 1.69 0.43 -26.75
N LEU A 621 2.23 -0.64 -26.16
CA LEU A 621 2.43 -0.73 -24.71
C LEU A 621 3.70 0.01 -24.27
N VAL A 622 3.51 0.94 -23.34
CA VAL A 622 4.60 1.63 -22.64
C VAL A 622 4.47 1.38 -21.14
N LEU A 623 5.53 0.84 -20.52
CA LEU A 623 5.58 0.54 -19.09
C LEU A 623 6.25 1.67 -18.32
N ASP A 624 5.58 2.12 -17.27
CA ASP A 624 6.16 2.92 -16.21
C ASP A 624 6.51 1.99 -15.04
N LEU A 625 7.80 1.64 -14.96
CA LEU A 625 8.35 0.82 -13.87
C LEU A 625 8.75 1.68 -12.65
N GLY A 626 8.55 3.00 -12.72
CA GLY A 626 8.93 3.94 -11.68
C GLY A 626 10.45 4.08 -11.53
N LEU A 627 11.14 4.11 -12.67
CA LEU A 627 12.56 4.39 -12.79
C LEU A 627 12.73 5.90 -12.93
N ASP A 628 12.76 6.61 -11.79
CA ASP A 628 12.87 8.07 -11.74
C ASP A 628 14.28 8.55 -11.36
N TRP A 629 15.02 7.73 -10.60
CA TRP A 629 16.26 8.12 -9.93
C TRP A 629 17.39 7.08 -10.13
N THR A 630 18.63 7.56 -10.17
CA THR A 630 19.86 6.75 -10.12
C THR A 630 20.15 6.27 -8.69
N GLU A 631 21.16 5.41 -8.53
CA GLU A 631 21.64 5.00 -7.21
C GLU A 631 22.11 6.18 -6.34
N GLU A 632 22.72 7.20 -6.94
CA GLU A 632 23.15 8.42 -6.25
C GLU A 632 22.00 9.42 -6.00
N GLY A 633 20.76 9.05 -6.31
CA GLY A 633 19.59 9.90 -6.14
C GLY A 633 19.49 11.06 -7.14
N LYS A 634 20.14 10.94 -8.31
CA LYS A 634 20.02 11.91 -9.41
C LYS A 634 18.90 11.51 -10.36
N PRO A 635 18.28 12.45 -11.10
CA PRO A 635 17.30 12.09 -12.14
C PRO A 635 17.90 11.16 -13.18
N ILE A 636 17.19 10.07 -13.50
CA ILE A 636 17.70 9.03 -14.42
C ILE A 636 17.84 9.53 -15.87
N GLY A 637 17.09 10.55 -16.28
CA GLY A 637 17.14 11.06 -17.65
C GLY A 637 18.53 11.58 -18.07
N VAL A 638 19.29 12.16 -17.14
CA VAL A 638 20.63 12.72 -17.42
C VAL A 638 21.64 11.66 -17.87
N PRO A 639 21.92 10.59 -17.09
CA PRO A 639 22.83 9.54 -17.53
C PRO A 639 22.33 8.78 -18.76
N ILE A 640 21.02 8.59 -18.92
CA ILE A 640 20.45 7.92 -20.12
C ILE A 640 20.69 8.76 -21.37
N ARG A 641 20.42 10.08 -21.32
CA ARG A 641 20.71 11.00 -22.42
C ARG A 641 22.19 11.00 -22.78
N ALA A 642 23.07 11.06 -21.77
CA ALA A 642 24.52 11.04 -21.98
C ALA A 642 25.00 9.75 -22.63
N ALA A 643 24.50 8.60 -22.17
CA ALA A 643 24.89 7.29 -22.71
C ALA A 643 24.44 7.08 -24.16
N LEU A 644 23.33 7.68 -24.56
CA LEU A 644 22.73 7.54 -25.89
C LEU A 644 23.03 8.73 -26.82
N GLY A 645 23.85 9.69 -26.39
CA GLY A 645 24.23 10.87 -27.18
C GLY A 645 23.07 11.82 -27.47
N LEU A 646 22.05 11.86 -26.60
CA LEU A 646 20.92 12.77 -26.73
C LEU A 646 21.27 14.17 -26.17
N PRO A 647 20.62 15.25 -26.65
CA PRO A 647 20.77 16.59 -26.06
C PRO A 647 20.47 16.61 -24.56
N GLU A 648 21.00 17.57 -23.80
CA GLU A 648 20.75 17.66 -22.34
C GLU A 648 19.28 17.94 -21.99
N SER A 649 18.52 18.56 -22.91
CA SER A 649 17.08 18.82 -22.75
C SER A 649 16.37 18.91 -24.10
N GLY A 650 15.03 18.81 -24.10
CA GLY A 650 14.21 18.85 -25.32
C GLY A 650 14.24 17.53 -26.12
N GLY A 651 13.74 17.59 -27.36
CA GLY A 651 13.63 16.42 -28.24
C GLY A 651 12.39 15.54 -27.99
N ALA A 652 11.37 16.09 -27.33
CA ALA A 652 10.10 15.40 -27.17
C ALA A 652 9.28 15.48 -28.47
N ASP A 653 8.66 14.36 -28.84
CA ASP A 653 7.73 14.32 -29.97
C ASP A 653 6.40 15.00 -29.61
N ALA A 654 5.44 14.99 -30.55
CA ALA A 654 4.13 15.60 -30.36
C ALA A 654 3.32 15.01 -29.18
N ASP A 655 3.72 13.83 -28.70
CA ASP A 655 3.14 13.14 -27.55
C ASP A 655 3.83 13.48 -26.21
N GLY A 656 4.83 14.36 -26.22
CA GLY A 656 5.55 14.81 -25.03
C GLY A 656 6.57 13.81 -24.49
N LEU A 657 6.89 12.75 -25.24
CA LEU A 657 7.90 11.76 -24.89
C LEU A 657 9.15 11.91 -25.77
N VAL A 658 10.31 11.62 -25.21
CA VAL A 658 11.61 11.64 -25.91
C VAL A 658 12.01 10.21 -26.21
N ARG A 659 12.29 9.90 -27.49
CA ARG A 659 12.70 8.56 -27.90
C ARG A 659 14.20 8.35 -27.71
N ALA A 660 14.55 7.41 -26.84
CA ALA A 660 15.90 7.05 -26.49
C ALA A 660 16.23 5.65 -27.06
N GLY A 661 15.98 5.47 -28.36
CA GLY A 661 16.01 4.18 -29.05
C GLY A 661 14.63 3.53 -29.16
N ALA A 662 14.59 2.24 -29.54
CA ALA A 662 13.35 1.51 -29.74
C ALA A 662 12.67 1.12 -28.40
N ALA A 663 13.46 0.76 -27.38
CA ALA A 663 12.96 0.24 -26.11
C ALA A 663 12.81 1.29 -25.00
N LEU A 664 13.51 2.42 -25.07
CA LEU A 664 13.59 3.38 -23.98
C LEU A 664 12.96 4.71 -24.38
N LEU A 665 12.12 5.26 -23.51
CA LEU A 665 11.49 6.57 -23.67
C LEU A 665 11.72 7.40 -22.41
N LEU A 666 11.91 8.71 -22.55
CA LEU A 666 11.93 9.63 -21.41
C LEU A 666 10.63 10.43 -21.40
N GLY A 667 10.02 10.53 -20.22
CA GLY A 667 8.80 11.31 -20.01
C GLY A 667 8.88 12.15 -18.75
N PRO A 668 7.91 13.05 -18.51
CA PRO A 668 7.90 13.89 -17.32
C PRO A 668 7.75 13.06 -16.04
N GLY A 669 8.64 13.28 -15.08
CA GLY A 669 8.65 12.61 -13.76
C GLY A 669 7.59 13.14 -12.79
N HIS A 670 7.36 12.41 -11.70
CA HIS A 670 6.37 12.78 -10.68
C HIS A 670 7.07 13.43 -9.46
N GLY A 671 6.93 14.74 -9.24
CA GLY A 671 7.52 15.41 -8.06
C GLY A 671 7.82 16.91 -8.23
N TYR A 672 8.51 17.50 -7.25
CA TYR A 672 8.99 18.89 -7.31
C TYR A 672 10.18 18.99 -8.26
N GLY A 673 10.05 19.78 -9.33
CA GLY A 673 11.13 20.07 -10.28
C GLY A 673 10.96 19.38 -11.64
N ASN A 674 11.59 19.95 -12.67
CA ASN A 674 11.53 19.49 -14.05
C ASN A 674 12.54 18.34 -14.26
N HIS A 675 12.14 17.11 -13.93
CA HIS A 675 12.98 15.93 -14.08
C HIS A 675 12.28 14.88 -14.95
N GLU A 676 13.06 14.03 -15.60
CA GLU A 676 12.59 12.99 -16.50
C GLU A 676 12.64 11.63 -15.82
N LYS A 677 11.61 10.82 -16.07
CA LYS A 677 11.56 9.40 -15.74
C LYS A 677 11.78 8.54 -16.97
N LEU A 678 12.27 7.33 -16.74
CA LEU A 678 12.47 6.33 -17.79
C LEU A 678 11.22 5.44 -17.92
N LEU A 679 10.71 5.37 -19.15
CA LEU A 679 9.62 4.50 -19.58
C LEU A 679 10.17 3.45 -20.54
N ILE A 680 9.58 2.25 -20.53
CA ILE A 680 10.04 1.11 -21.32
C ILE A 680 8.97 0.75 -22.35
N CYS A 681 9.35 0.63 -23.63
CA CYS A 681 8.54 -0.02 -24.66
C CYS A 681 9.07 -1.45 -24.85
N PRO A 682 8.42 -2.48 -24.28
CA PRO A 682 9.00 -3.82 -24.28
C PRO A 682 9.08 -4.43 -25.68
N ALA A 683 8.16 -4.07 -26.58
CA ALA A 683 8.20 -4.47 -28.00
C ALA A 683 9.44 -3.96 -28.75
N GLY A 684 10.11 -2.93 -28.23
CA GLY A 684 11.37 -2.41 -28.79
C GLY A 684 12.63 -3.15 -28.33
N LEU A 685 12.52 -4.12 -27.41
CA LEU A 685 13.64 -4.94 -26.96
C LEU A 685 13.90 -6.08 -27.96
N THR A 686 15.18 -6.31 -28.27
CA THR A 686 15.61 -7.34 -29.22
C THR A 686 15.71 -8.75 -28.61
N GLY A 687 15.64 -8.87 -27.28
CA GLY A 687 15.74 -10.13 -26.54
C GLY A 687 16.30 -9.92 -25.14
N PRO A 688 16.61 -10.99 -24.40
CA PRO A 688 17.18 -10.90 -23.05
C PRO A 688 18.60 -10.28 -23.02
N ASP A 689 19.33 -10.28 -24.14
CA ASP A 689 20.67 -9.71 -24.26
C ASP A 689 20.69 -8.29 -24.84
N ASP A 690 19.53 -7.63 -24.89
CA ASP A 690 19.43 -6.25 -25.37
C ASP A 690 20.33 -5.31 -24.53
N PRO A 691 21.15 -4.45 -25.18
CA PRO A 691 22.06 -3.54 -24.46
C PRO A 691 21.34 -2.57 -23.52
N ALA A 692 20.03 -2.33 -23.70
CA ALA A 692 19.23 -1.55 -22.76
C ALA A 692 19.27 -2.13 -21.34
N PHE A 693 19.34 -3.46 -21.18
CA PHE A 693 19.49 -4.10 -19.87
C PHE A 693 20.75 -3.64 -19.14
N GLY A 694 21.91 -3.77 -19.79
CA GLY A 694 23.18 -3.34 -19.21
C GLY A 694 23.25 -1.84 -18.91
N LEU A 695 22.64 -1.00 -19.77
CA LEU A 695 22.62 0.46 -19.56
C LEU A 695 21.82 0.85 -18.31
N VAL A 696 20.59 0.33 -18.17
CA VAL A 696 19.71 0.68 -17.04
C VAL A 696 20.20 0.05 -15.74
N GLU A 697 20.70 -1.19 -15.78
CA GLU A 697 21.31 -1.85 -14.62
C GLU A 697 22.53 -1.07 -14.11
N GLY A 698 23.39 -0.58 -15.01
CA GLY A 698 24.55 0.24 -14.63
C GLY A 698 24.20 1.63 -14.09
N THR A 699 22.94 2.06 -14.21
CA THR A 699 22.47 3.41 -13.82
C THR A 699 21.60 3.40 -12.56
N THR A 700 20.95 2.27 -12.25
CA THR A 700 19.93 2.18 -11.19
C THR A 700 20.38 1.32 -10.02
N ALA A 701 19.91 1.64 -8.80
CA ALA A 701 20.15 0.79 -7.64
C ALA A 701 19.44 -0.57 -7.78
N SER A 702 20.03 -1.66 -7.26
CA SER A 702 19.50 -3.03 -7.36
C SER A 702 18.05 -3.20 -6.88
N ARG A 703 17.57 -2.32 -6.01
CA ARG A 703 16.20 -2.31 -5.48
C ARG A 703 15.15 -1.70 -6.41
N ALA A 704 15.55 -0.81 -7.33
CA ALA A 704 14.66 -0.15 -8.30
C ALA A 704 14.60 -0.90 -9.65
N GLY A 705 15.61 -1.74 -9.96
CA GLY A 705 15.68 -2.52 -11.21
C GLY A 705 14.93 -3.85 -11.21
N GLY A 706 14.21 -4.22 -10.14
CA GLY A 706 13.61 -5.54 -9.99
C GLY A 706 12.62 -5.93 -11.10
N ASP A 707 11.75 -5.01 -11.52
CA ASP A 707 10.83 -5.26 -12.64
C ASP A 707 11.53 -5.32 -13.99
N PHE A 708 12.62 -4.56 -14.16
CA PHE A 708 13.38 -4.55 -15.40
C PHE A 708 14.17 -5.85 -15.56
N LEU A 709 14.79 -6.36 -14.49
CA LEU A 709 15.39 -7.69 -14.45
C LEU A 709 14.35 -8.80 -14.65
N ALA A 710 13.15 -8.63 -14.07
CA ALA A 710 12.07 -9.58 -14.29
C ALA A 710 11.61 -9.58 -15.75
N LEU A 711 11.59 -8.42 -16.41
CA LEU A 711 11.31 -8.31 -17.84
C LEU A 711 12.32 -9.10 -18.66
N ARG A 712 13.63 -8.99 -18.37
CA ARG A 712 14.68 -9.79 -18.99
C ARG A 712 14.41 -11.29 -18.85
N ALA A 713 14.18 -11.73 -17.62
CA ALA A 713 13.94 -13.15 -17.32
C ALA A 713 12.66 -13.70 -17.98
N LEU A 714 11.64 -12.87 -18.21
CA LEU A 714 10.45 -13.28 -18.95
C LEU A 714 10.73 -13.50 -20.45
N LEU A 715 11.77 -12.89 -21.02
CA LEU A 715 12.20 -13.08 -22.40
C LEU A 715 13.12 -14.30 -22.58
N GLU A 716 13.71 -14.83 -21.50
CA GLU A 716 14.62 -15.98 -21.51
C GLU A 716 13.91 -17.31 -21.82
N GLU A 717 14.60 -18.22 -22.52
CA GLU A 717 14.09 -19.57 -22.84
C GLU A 717 13.98 -20.44 -21.58
N GLU A 718 14.80 -20.19 -20.56
CA GLU A 718 14.79 -20.89 -19.28
C GLU A 718 13.44 -20.76 -18.57
N THR A 719 12.79 -19.59 -18.68
CA THR A 719 11.45 -19.37 -18.11
C THR A 719 10.40 -20.22 -18.84
N GLU A 720 10.55 -20.41 -20.15
CA GLU A 720 9.66 -21.28 -20.94
C GLU A 720 9.88 -22.76 -20.61
N ALA A 721 11.13 -23.19 -20.48
CA ALA A 721 11.49 -24.53 -20.04
C ALA A 721 10.94 -24.81 -18.62
N LEU A 722 11.04 -23.83 -17.72
CA LEU A 722 10.53 -23.93 -16.34
C LEU A 722 9.01 -24.18 -16.29
N VAL A 723 8.22 -23.41 -17.05
CA VAL A 723 6.75 -23.52 -17.03
C VAL A 723 6.25 -24.73 -17.81
N SER A 724 7.01 -25.19 -18.81
CA SER A 724 6.67 -26.35 -19.65
C SER A 724 7.13 -27.69 -19.06
N ALA A 725 7.98 -27.67 -18.03
CA ALA A 725 8.41 -28.90 -17.38
C ALA A 725 7.24 -29.60 -16.67
N GLY A 726 7.20 -30.94 -16.72
CA GLY A 726 6.25 -31.73 -15.93
C GLY A 726 4.78 -31.52 -16.28
N LEU A 727 4.46 -31.12 -17.51
CA LEU A 727 3.09 -31.04 -18.00
C LEU A 727 2.40 -32.42 -17.98
N PRO A 728 1.06 -32.47 -17.88
CA PRO A 728 0.31 -33.74 -17.94
C PRO A 728 0.44 -34.43 -19.30
N ASP A 729 0.44 -35.76 -19.31
CA ASP A 729 0.50 -36.56 -20.53
C ASP A 729 -0.62 -36.17 -21.52
N GLY A 730 -0.25 -35.94 -22.79
CA GLY A 730 -1.18 -35.50 -23.86
C GLY A 730 -1.29 -33.98 -24.06
N SER A 731 -0.61 -33.16 -23.25
CA SER A 731 -0.56 -31.70 -23.43
C SER A 731 0.61 -31.20 -24.30
N ALA A 732 1.55 -32.09 -24.65
CA ALA A 732 2.59 -31.80 -25.62
C ALA A 732 2.00 -31.88 -27.06
N ALA A 733 1.95 -30.71 -27.72
CA ALA A 733 1.57 -30.47 -29.12
C ALA A 733 0.08 -30.50 -29.49
N THR A 734 -0.52 -29.31 -29.57
CA THR A 734 -1.58 -29.02 -30.57
C THR A 734 -1.18 -27.80 -31.41
N GLY A 735 -0.20 -28.02 -32.28
CA GLY A 735 0.05 -27.19 -33.46
C GLY A 735 -0.05 -28.08 -34.69
N GLY A 736 -1.19 -28.06 -35.38
CA GLY A 736 -1.33 -28.56 -36.75
C GLY A 736 -1.90 -29.98 -36.95
N THR A 737 -3.14 -30.01 -37.44
CA THR A 737 -3.76 -30.97 -38.39
C THR A 737 -4.06 -32.42 -37.95
N THR A 738 -5.37 -32.67 -37.81
CA THR A 738 -6.13 -33.95 -37.84
C THR A 738 -5.78 -35.06 -36.82
N PRO A 739 -6.79 -35.62 -36.12
CA PRO A 739 -6.58 -36.74 -35.20
C PRO A 739 -6.42 -38.05 -35.99
N PRO A 740 -5.45 -38.92 -35.66
CA PRO A 740 -5.51 -40.31 -36.10
C PRO A 740 -6.42 -41.11 -35.17
N GLU A 741 -7.19 -42.00 -35.79
CA GLU A 741 -8.16 -42.89 -35.18
C GLU A 741 -7.57 -43.77 -34.08
N ALA A 742 -8.46 -44.13 -33.14
CA ALA A 742 -8.21 -45.03 -32.03
C ALA A 742 -7.66 -46.39 -32.51
N ALA A 743 -6.36 -46.60 -32.33
CA ALA A 743 -5.77 -47.93 -32.39
C ALA A 743 -5.84 -48.59 -31.01
N THR A 744 -6.82 -49.47 -30.86
CA THR A 744 -6.87 -50.48 -29.80
C THR A 744 -5.64 -51.38 -29.87
N SER A 745 -4.76 -51.29 -28.87
CA SER A 745 -3.87 -52.38 -28.51
C SER A 745 -3.80 -52.51 -26.99
N SER A 746 -4.58 -53.46 -26.49
CA SER A 746 -4.49 -54.05 -25.18
C SER A 746 -3.11 -54.68 -24.94
N GLN A 747 -2.36 -54.17 -23.96
CA GLN A 747 -1.52 -54.97 -23.04
C GLN A 747 -0.80 -54.05 -22.06
N GLY A 748 -1.15 -54.18 -20.77
CA GLY A 748 -0.54 -53.45 -19.66
C GLY A 748 -1.59 -53.07 -18.63
N ALA A 749 -1.92 -54.00 -17.72
CA ALA A 749 -2.78 -53.68 -16.59
C ALA A 749 -2.16 -52.55 -15.74
N PRO A 750 -2.91 -51.55 -15.29
CA PRO A 750 -2.38 -50.49 -14.43
C PRO A 750 -1.94 -51.10 -13.09
N HIS A 751 -0.71 -50.84 -12.68
CA HIS A 751 -0.27 -51.12 -11.30
C HIS A 751 -1.07 -50.23 -10.33
N PRO A 752 -1.67 -50.79 -9.28
CA PRO A 752 -2.43 -50.01 -8.32
C PRO A 752 -1.45 -49.24 -7.41
N GLY A 753 -1.37 -47.90 -7.55
CA GLY A 753 -0.72 -47.06 -6.53
C GLY A 753 -0.02 -45.77 -6.99
N HIS A 754 0.12 -45.49 -8.28
CA HIS A 754 0.67 -44.20 -8.72
C HIS A 754 -0.44 -43.16 -8.86
N LEU A 755 -0.44 -42.13 -8.00
CA LEU A 755 -1.10 -40.87 -8.32
C LEU A 755 -0.60 -40.39 -9.70
N PRO A 756 -1.48 -39.87 -10.58
CA PRO A 756 -1.09 -39.40 -11.91
C PRO A 756 -0.15 -38.18 -11.87
N TYR A 757 0.13 -37.65 -10.68
CA TYR A 757 1.04 -36.54 -10.45
C TYR A 757 1.92 -36.79 -9.22
N TYR A 758 3.08 -36.13 -9.18
CA TYR A 758 4.04 -36.25 -8.07
C TYR A 758 4.81 -34.95 -7.82
N PRO A 759 5.26 -34.69 -6.57
CA PRO A 759 6.12 -33.54 -6.28
C PRO A 759 7.48 -33.67 -6.97
N ALA A 760 7.84 -32.72 -7.83
CA ALA A 760 9.12 -32.76 -8.55
C ALA A 760 10.34 -32.54 -7.65
N GLN A 761 10.12 -32.14 -6.39
CA GLN A 761 11.15 -32.06 -5.36
C GLN A 761 11.62 -33.44 -4.88
N ASP A 762 10.90 -34.52 -5.18
CA ASP A 762 11.36 -35.89 -4.92
C ASP A 762 12.25 -36.38 -6.08
N PRO A 763 13.59 -36.41 -5.90
CA PRO A 763 14.49 -36.82 -6.96
C PRO A 763 14.35 -38.31 -7.32
N THR A 764 13.77 -39.15 -6.45
CA THR A 764 13.53 -40.56 -6.77
C THR A 764 12.48 -40.76 -7.87
N ARG A 765 11.65 -39.74 -8.09
CA ARG A 765 10.67 -39.70 -9.18
C ARG A 765 11.07 -38.73 -10.29
N ALA A 766 11.65 -37.59 -9.95
CA ALA A 766 12.02 -36.56 -10.93
C ALA A 766 13.29 -36.92 -11.73
N VAL A 767 14.29 -37.55 -11.09
CA VAL A 767 15.61 -37.87 -11.67
C VAL A 767 16.16 -39.19 -11.12
N PRO A 768 15.46 -40.33 -11.28
CA PRO A 768 15.84 -41.61 -10.67
C PRO A 768 17.23 -42.09 -11.10
N GLU A 769 17.63 -41.85 -12.34
CA GLU A 769 18.96 -42.21 -12.85
C GLU A 769 20.08 -41.42 -12.15
N LEU A 770 19.85 -40.12 -11.89
CA LEU A 770 20.78 -39.27 -11.17
C LEU A 770 20.90 -39.70 -9.69
N VAL A 771 19.79 -40.15 -9.08
CA VAL A 771 19.83 -40.72 -7.73
C VAL A 771 20.69 -41.98 -7.70
N ALA A 772 20.56 -42.86 -8.71
CA ALA A 772 21.37 -44.07 -8.82
C ALA A 772 22.86 -43.75 -9.04
N GLU A 773 23.16 -42.75 -9.88
CA GLU A 773 24.53 -42.27 -10.10
C GLU A 773 25.15 -41.70 -8.83
N ALA A 774 24.42 -40.82 -8.12
CA ALA A 774 24.88 -40.22 -6.87
C ALA A 774 25.07 -41.28 -5.77
N ALA A 775 24.14 -42.24 -5.66
CA ALA A 775 24.24 -43.37 -4.74
C ALA A 775 25.51 -44.20 -5.01
N GLY A 776 25.75 -44.56 -6.27
CA GLY A 776 26.95 -45.31 -6.67
C GLY A 776 28.25 -44.53 -6.44
N SER A 777 28.26 -43.24 -6.77
CA SER A 777 29.45 -42.39 -6.64
C SER A 777 29.83 -42.09 -5.19
N LEU A 778 28.85 -41.99 -4.30
CA LEU A 778 29.04 -41.65 -2.88
C LEU A 778 29.05 -42.88 -1.96
N GLY A 779 28.76 -44.07 -2.49
CA GLY A 779 28.64 -45.30 -1.68
C GLY A 779 27.45 -45.29 -0.73
N LEU A 780 26.36 -44.60 -1.10
CA LEU A 780 25.15 -44.42 -0.30
C LEU A 780 24.01 -45.30 -0.81
N SER A 781 23.00 -45.54 0.03
CA SER A 781 21.71 -46.04 -0.41
C SER A 781 20.98 -45.00 -1.27
N ALA A 782 20.07 -45.47 -2.14
CA ALA A 782 19.27 -44.58 -2.99
C ALA A 782 18.47 -43.54 -2.18
N ASP A 783 17.95 -43.93 -1.00
CA ASP A 783 17.20 -43.03 -0.12
C ASP A 783 18.10 -41.94 0.48
N ALA A 784 19.32 -42.32 0.90
CA ALA A 784 20.30 -41.39 1.43
C ALA A 784 20.79 -40.43 0.32
N ALA A 785 21.12 -40.93 -0.87
CA ALA A 785 21.49 -40.12 -2.02
C ALA A 785 20.39 -39.14 -2.44
N ALA A 786 19.12 -39.57 -2.43
CA ALA A 786 17.98 -38.70 -2.69
C ALA A 786 17.89 -37.54 -1.68
N LEU A 787 18.01 -37.81 -0.38
CA LEU A 787 18.03 -36.76 0.64
C LEU A 787 19.22 -35.81 0.49
N TYR A 788 20.39 -36.34 0.11
CA TYR A 788 21.57 -35.51 -0.17
C TYR A 788 21.31 -34.56 -1.35
N LEU A 789 20.77 -35.05 -2.47
CA LEU A 789 20.42 -34.21 -3.63
C LEU A 789 19.41 -33.12 -3.26
N MET A 790 18.40 -33.44 -2.43
CA MET A 790 17.45 -32.45 -1.93
C MET A 790 18.13 -31.37 -1.08
N LEU A 791 19.05 -31.75 -0.18
CA LEU A 791 19.81 -30.80 0.64
C LEU A 791 20.76 -29.95 -0.19
N LEU A 792 21.40 -30.55 -1.19
CA LEU A 792 22.32 -29.89 -2.13
C LEU A 792 21.60 -28.82 -2.96
N THR A 793 20.39 -29.14 -3.41
CA THR A 793 19.76 -28.43 -4.54
C THR A 793 18.61 -27.52 -4.13
N LEU A 794 17.75 -27.93 -3.18
CA LEU A 794 16.48 -27.23 -2.95
C LEU A 794 16.67 -25.99 -2.04
N PRO A 795 15.90 -24.91 -2.27
CA PRO A 795 15.95 -23.71 -1.45
C PRO A 795 15.34 -23.89 -0.06
N ASP A 796 14.37 -24.80 0.10
CA ASP A 796 13.62 -25.04 1.34
C ASP A 796 13.51 -26.53 1.75
N PRO A 797 14.62 -27.30 1.87
CA PRO A 797 14.57 -28.72 2.22
C PRO A 797 14.43 -28.92 3.73
N THR A 798 13.36 -28.37 4.31
CA THR A 798 12.99 -28.62 5.71
C THR A 798 12.61 -30.08 5.91
N ASP A 799 12.73 -30.59 7.13
CA ASP A 799 12.39 -32.00 7.42
C ASP A 799 10.93 -32.31 7.08
N ARG A 800 10.05 -31.35 7.35
CA ARG A 800 8.63 -31.40 6.98
C ARG A 800 8.44 -31.44 5.46
N ASN A 801 9.15 -30.61 4.71
CA ASN A 801 9.04 -30.59 3.25
C ASN A 801 9.58 -31.88 2.62
N CYS A 802 10.72 -32.39 3.08
CA CYS A 802 11.27 -33.64 2.56
C CYS A 802 10.31 -34.82 2.77
N VAL A 803 9.67 -34.91 3.94
CA VAL A 803 8.64 -35.92 4.20
C VAL A 803 7.40 -35.69 3.33
N ARG A 804 6.95 -34.44 3.19
CA ARG A 804 5.78 -34.10 2.36
C ARG A 804 5.98 -34.48 0.90
N TRP A 805 7.16 -34.20 0.33
CA TRP A 805 7.43 -34.45 -1.08
C TRP A 805 7.66 -35.93 -1.42
N THR A 806 8.34 -36.65 -0.52
CA THR A 806 8.65 -38.07 -0.73
C THR A 806 7.54 -39.01 -0.26
N GLU A 807 6.64 -38.53 0.59
CA GLU A 807 5.60 -39.32 1.28
C GLU A 807 6.17 -40.52 2.06
N TRP A 808 7.46 -40.48 2.41
CA TRP A 808 8.11 -41.57 3.11
C TRP A 808 7.61 -41.70 4.55
N LYS A 809 7.39 -42.95 4.97
CA LYS A 809 7.07 -43.27 6.37
C LYS A 809 8.20 -42.83 7.31
N PRO A 810 7.92 -42.41 8.56
CA PRO A 810 8.92 -41.87 9.48
C PRO A 810 10.16 -42.77 9.68
N ALA A 811 9.99 -44.09 9.70
CA ALA A 811 11.09 -45.04 9.85
C ALA A 811 12.08 -45.01 8.68
N ARG A 812 11.59 -44.86 7.44
CA ARG A 812 12.42 -44.79 6.22
C ARG A 812 13.26 -43.51 6.23
N VAL A 813 12.61 -42.37 6.52
CA VAL A 813 13.29 -41.07 6.64
C VAL A 813 14.37 -41.10 7.72
N LYS A 814 14.08 -41.68 8.89
CA LYS A 814 15.05 -41.80 9.99
C LYS A 814 16.27 -42.63 9.58
N LYS A 815 16.07 -43.74 8.87
CA LYS A 815 17.15 -44.61 8.38
C LYS A 815 18.06 -43.86 7.40
N ALA A 816 17.47 -43.23 6.37
CA ALA A 816 18.23 -42.51 5.35
C ALA A 816 19.03 -41.33 5.93
N ARG A 817 18.47 -40.61 6.92
CA ARG A 817 19.17 -39.54 7.63
C ARG A 817 20.34 -40.03 8.47
N ALA A 818 20.14 -41.12 9.20
CA ALA A 818 21.19 -41.71 10.03
C ALA A 818 22.38 -42.19 9.17
N GLU A 819 22.09 -42.72 7.99
CA GLU A 819 23.12 -43.07 7.01
C GLU A 819 23.86 -41.83 6.49
N LEU A 820 23.14 -40.77 6.11
CA LEU A 820 23.76 -39.51 5.68
C LEU A 820 24.64 -38.88 6.75
N ALA A 821 24.15 -38.84 7.99
CA ALA A 821 24.87 -38.28 9.14
C ALA A 821 26.14 -39.06 9.50
N ALA A 822 26.26 -40.31 9.06
CA ALA A 822 27.48 -41.12 9.23
C ALA A 822 28.57 -40.81 8.18
N THR A 823 28.36 -39.82 7.30
CA THR A 823 29.30 -39.37 6.28
C THR A 823 29.76 -37.93 6.51
N ASP A 824 30.87 -37.54 5.88
CA ASP A 824 31.38 -36.16 5.93
C ASP A 824 30.65 -35.21 4.94
N LEU A 825 29.63 -35.70 4.23
CA LEU A 825 28.87 -34.93 3.25
C LEU A 825 27.90 -33.91 3.88
N VAL A 826 27.56 -34.11 5.15
CA VAL A 826 26.65 -33.26 5.92
C VAL A 826 27.14 -33.08 7.34
N VAL A 827 26.67 -32.01 7.99
CA VAL A 827 26.93 -31.73 9.41
C VAL A 827 25.61 -31.68 10.16
N GLU A 828 25.55 -32.34 11.32
CA GLU A 828 24.46 -32.18 12.27
C GLU A 828 24.60 -30.87 13.04
N ALA A 829 23.61 -30.00 12.93
CA ALA A 829 23.60 -28.72 13.62
C ALA A 829 22.18 -28.27 13.97
N LYS A 830 22.07 -27.21 14.78
CA LYS A 830 20.81 -26.51 15.01
C LYS A 830 20.93 -25.07 14.53
N ARG A 831 20.18 -24.74 13.48
CA ARG A 831 20.10 -23.38 12.93
C ARG A 831 18.69 -22.83 13.11
N SER A 832 18.58 -21.59 13.58
CA SER A 832 17.28 -20.93 13.76
C SER A 832 16.52 -20.90 12.43
N ARG A 833 15.22 -21.23 12.47
CA ARG A 833 14.28 -21.21 11.33
C ARG A 833 14.57 -22.16 10.15
N ALA A 834 15.69 -22.89 10.14
CA ALA A 834 16.02 -23.80 9.04
C ALA A 834 15.10 -25.04 8.95
N GLY A 835 14.45 -25.42 10.06
CA GLY A 835 13.47 -26.52 10.08
C GLY A 835 14.04 -27.90 9.74
N ARG A 836 15.36 -28.10 9.88
CA ARG A 836 16.09 -29.35 9.60
C ARG A 836 17.28 -29.55 10.52
N THR A 837 17.79 -30.78 10.57
CA THR A 837 18.93 -31.19 11.42
C THR A 837 20.23 -31.43 10.64
N LEU A 838 20.16 -31.71 9.33
CA LEU A 838 21.32 -31.96 8.46
C LEU A 838 21.57 -30.76 7.53
N PHE A 839 22.83 -30.39 7.37
CA PHE A 839 23.27 -29.21 6.61
C PHE A 839 24.50 -29.54 5.76
N LEU A 840 24.71 -28.83 4.65
CA LEU A 840 25.96 -28.97 3.88
C LEU A 840 27.13 -28.34 4.69
N PRO A 841 28.36 -28.87 4.58
CA PRO A 841 29.52 -28.40 5.33
C PRO A 841 30.08 -27.09 4.72
N CYS A 842 29.34 -25.98 4.72
CA CYS A 842 29.79 -24.71 4.17
C CYS A 842 29.25 -23.48 4.94
N GLY A 843 29.54 -22.27 4.42
CA GLY A 843 29.05 -21.00 4.94
C GLY A 843 27.52 -20.86 4.96
N TRP A 844 27.02 -19.87 5.71
CA TRP A 844 25.60 -19.73 6.01
C TRP A 844 25.09 -18.30 5.83
N ILE A 845 23.91 -18.17 5.22
CA ILE A 845 23.22 -16.89 5.01
C ILE A 845 22.01 -16.81 5.93
N GLU A 846 22.07 -15.92 6.92
CA GLU A 846 20.88 -15.57 7.73
C GLU A 846 19.94 -14.66 6.94
N ARG A 847 18.63 -14.95 7.02
CA ARG A 847 17.61 -14.26 6.22
C ARG A 847 16.35 -13.97 7.02
N ASN A 848 15.71 -12.85 6.70
CA ASN A 848 14.44 -12.45 7.29
C ASN A 848 13.27 -13.19 6.63
N ALA A 849 12.21 -13.43 7.40
CA ALA A 849 10.99 -14.03 6.86
C ALA A 849 10.41 -13.17 5.71
N PRO A 850 9.81 -13.77 4.67
CA PRO A 850 9.48 -15.19 4.53
C PRO A 850 10.64 -16.09 4.06
N ALA A 851 11.78 -15.53 3.64
CA ALA A 851 12.91 -16.33 3.19
C ALA A 851 13.50 -17.22 4.30
N LEU A 852 13.76 -18.49 3.96
CA LEU A 852 14.48 -19.41 4.84
C LEU A 852 15.99 -19.15 4.74
N PRO A 853 16.73 -19.28 5.86
CA PRO A 853 18.19 -19.32 5.83
C PRO A 853 18.71 -20.49 4.99
N LEU A 854 19.82 -20.29 4.28
CA LEU A 854 20.39 -21.27 3.37
C LEU A 854 21.93 -21.26 3.37
N GLU A 855 22.51 -22.31 2.82
CA GLU A 855 23.94 -22.45 2.59
C GLU A 855 24.47 -21.50 1.51
N THR A 856 25.59 -20.81 1.76
CA THR A 856 26.20 -19.86 0.79
C THR A 856 26.52 -20.53 -0.56
N TRP A 857 26.89 -21.81 -0.55
CA TRP A 857 27.19 -22.56 -1.77
C TRP A 857 26.05 -22.56 -2.81
N LYS A 858 24.79 -22.43 -2.35
CA LYS A 858 23.60 -22.41 -3.21
C LYS A 858 23.42 -21.10 -3.98
N GLU A 859 24.13 -20.03 -3.62
CA GLU A 859 24.09 -18.77 -4.38
C GLU A 859 24.56 -18.94 -5.83
N GLY A 860 25.41 -19.94 -6.10
CA GLY A 860 25.81 -20.29 -7.46
C GLY A 860 24.78 -21.12 -8.25
N LEU A 861 23.65 -21.53 -7.66
CA LEU A 861 22.59 -22.29 -8.35
C LEU A 861 21.41 -21.42 -8.75
N TYR A 862 21.11 -20.37 -7.97
CA TYR A 862 20.01 -19.46 -8.22
C TYR A 862 20.19 -18.17 -7.42
N PRO A 863 19.60 -17.04 -7.87
CA PRO A 863 19.75 -15.75 -7.19
C PRO A 863 19.14 -15.78 -5.78
N VAL A 864 19.87 -15.21 -4.81
CA VAL A 864 19.47 -15.10 -3.41
C VAL A 864 19.41 -13.62 -3.04
N VAL A 865 18.20 -13.09 -2.86
CA VAL A 865 17.99 -11.63 -2.67
C VAL A 865 17.29 -11.36 -1.35
N GLY A 866 18.01 -10.71 -0.41
CA GLY A 866 17.46 -10.15 0.83
C GLY A 866 16.43 -11.04 1.53
N SER A 867 15.24 -10.50 1.79
CA SER A 867 14.11 -11.19 2.43
C SER A 867 13.14 -11.87 1.46
N VAL A 868 13.36 -11.80 0.14
CA VAL A 868 12.46 -12.38 -0.87
C VAL A 868 12.61 -13.90 -0.88
N ARG A 869 11.50 -14.64 -0.92
CA ARG A 869 11.57 -16.12 -1.00
C ARG A 869 12.36 -16.54 -2.24
N THR A 870 13.34 -17.42 -2.05
CA THR A 870 14.15 -17.92 -3.16
C THR A 870 13.35 -18.92 -3.99
N MET A 871 13.22 -18.63 -5.28
CA MET A 871 12.58 -19.50 -6.25
C MET A 871 13.57 -19.85 -7.37
N PRO A 872 13.79 -21.14 -7.66
CA PRO A 872 14.66 -21.54 -8.76
C PRO A 872 14.14 -21.01 -10.10
N HIS A 873 15.07 -20.72 -11.00
CA HIS A 873 14.77 -20.29 -12.38
C HIS A 873 14.82 -21.46 -13.39
N LEU A 874 15.31 -22.63 -12.95
CA LEU A 874 15.40 -23.85 -13.76
C LEU A 874 14.36 -24.89 -13.32
N PRO A 875 13.88 -25.75 -14.24
CA PRO A 875 13.17 -26.98 -13.89
C PRO A 875 13.96 -27.81 -12.85
N LEU A 876 13.26 -28.45 -11.91
CA LEU A 876 13.90 -29.22 -10.86
C LEU A 876 14.84 -30.34 -11.36
N PRO A 877 14.50 -31.11 -12.41
CA PRO A 877 15.45 -32.08 -12.97
C PRO A 877 16.75 -31.45 -13.45
N ALA A 878 16.67 -30.32 -14.16
CA ALA A 878 17.85 -29.59 -14.64
C ALA A 878 18.64 -28.99 -13.48
N LEU A 879 17.96 -28.51 -12.43
CA LEU A 879 18.58 -27.96 -11.25
C LEU A 879 19.35 -29.03 -10.44
N PHE A 880 18.78 -30.24 -10.28
CA PHE A 880 19.48 -31.37 -9.66
C PHE A 880 20.72 -31.76 -10.46
N ALA A 881 20.61 -31.83 -11.79
CA ALA A 881 21.73 -32.13 -12.66
C ALA A 881 22.84 -31.07 -12.57
N ALA A 882 22.48 -29.78 -12.56
CA ALA A 882 23.43 -28.68 -12.44
C ALA A 882 24.17 -28.70 -11.09
N ALA A 883 23.45 -28.96 -10.00
CA ALA A 883 24.05 -29.08 -8.67
C ALA A 883 25.00 -30.27 -8.59
N TRP A 884 24.62 -31.42 -9.14
CA TRP A 884 25.47 -32.61 -9.17
C TRP A 884 26.71 -32.42 -10.06
N ALA A 885 26.55 -31.78 -11.21
CA ALA A 885 27.66 -31.47 -12.11
C ALA A 885 28.73 -30.59 -11.45
N ARG A 886 28.34 -29.60 -10.63
CA ARG A 886 29.28 -28.78 -9.85
C ARG A 886 30.07 -29.62 -8.85
N VAL A 887 29.40 -30.51 -8.10
CA VAL A 887 30.06 -31.43 -7.16
C VAL A 887 31.05 -32.34 -7.89
N ARG A 888 30.65 -32.92 -9.04
CA ARG A 888 31.52 -33.75 -9.88
C ARG A 888 32.68 -32.97 -10.51
N GLY A 889 32.48 -31.68 -10.77
CA GLY A 889 33.48 -30.75 -11.28
C GLY A 889 34.48 -30.23 -10.23
N GLY A 890 34.40 -30.70 -8.98
CA GLY A 890 35.30 -30.32 -7.89
C GLY A 890 34.85 -29.12 -7.07
N ASP A 891 33.68 -28.57 -7.35
CA ASP A 891 33.04 -27.49 -6.59
C ASP A 891 31.99 -28.08 -5.62
N ALA A 892 32.47 -28.93 -4.70
CA ALA A 892 31.65 -29.49 -3.65
C ALA A 892 31.51 -28.51 -2.47
N PRO A 893 30.37 -28.52 -1.73
CA PRO A 893 30.23 -27.70 -0.53
C PRO A 893 31.37 -27.99 0.47
N ALA A 894 32.09 -26.95 0.85
CA ALA A 894 33.17 -27.01 1.83
C ALA A 894 33.19 -25.73 2.67
N PHE A 895 33.77 -25.79 3.87
CA PHE A 895 34.03 -24.60 4.67
C PHE A 895 35.11 -23.76 3.98
N GLU A 896 34.94 -22.44 3.95
CA GLU A 896 35.96 -21.55 3.41
C GLU A 896 37.28 -21.76 4.17
N GLU A 897 38.33 -22.18 3.45
CA GLU A 897 39.68 -22.14 3.99
C GLU A 897 40.07 -20.67 4.19
N LEU A 898 40.32 -20.28 5.45
CA LEU A 898 40.90 -18.99 5.78
C LEU A 898 42.31 -18.90 5.16
N ASP A 899 42.40 -18.38 3.94
CA ASP A 899 43.69 -18.07 3.32
C ASP A 899 44.29 -16.86 4.05
N THR A 900 45.09 -17.14 5.08
CA THR A 900 45.80 -16.15 5.91
C THR A 900 46.99 -15.52 5.16
N ARG A 901 46.86 -15.27 3.85
CA ARG A 901 47.81 -14.45 3.13
C ARG A 901 47.55 -12.97 3.39
N THR A 902 48.38 -12.42 4.26
CA THR A 902 48.51 -11.00 4.59
C THR A 902 48.59 -10.15 3.31
N SER A 903 47.46 -9.61 2.83
CA SER A 903 47.49 -8.61 1.77
C SER A 903 48.02 -7.30 2.36
N ARG A 904 49.22 -6.89 1.90
CA ARG A 904 49.84 -5.62 2.26
C ARG A 904 48.87 -4.48 1.95
N LYS A 905 48.56 -3.67 2.96
CA LYS A 905 47.86 -2.38 2.87
C LYS A 905 48.41 -1.55 1.70
N GLY A 906 47.65 -1.51 0.61
CA GLY A 906 47.78 -0.52 -0.46
C GLY A 906 47.18 0.80 0.00
N ARG A 907 48.05 1.80 0.14
CA ARG A 907 47.75 3.19 0.49
C ARG A 907 46.97 3.84 -0.67
N ARG A 908 45.69 4.16 -0.49
CA ARG A 908 44.92 5.00 -1.44
C ARG A 908 45.34 6.47 -1.26
N ARG A 909 45.85 7.07 -2.33
CA ARG A 909 45.74 8.49 -2.63
C ARG A 909 44.57 8.68 -3.59
#